data_AF-A0A1D9H8X5-F1
#
_entry.id   AF-A0A1D9H8X5-F1
#
_cell.length_a   1.000
_cell.length_b   1.000
_cell.length_c   1.000
_cell.angle_alpha   90.00
_cell.angle_beta   90.00
_cell.angle_gamma   90.00
#
_symmetry.space_group_name_H-M   'P 1'
#
loop_
_entity.id
_entity.type
_entity.pdbx_description
1 polymer ?
#
loop_
_entity_poly.entity_id
_entity_poly.type
_entity_poly.pdbx_seq_one_letter_code
_entity_poly.pdbx_strand_id
1 'polypeptide(L)'
;MKGHSRTIACGLAAALIAGCGGGDDAAPVAGSGGNGGSNGGGTPGTSTPAAVAPLAGGQLYVGAIGFGDTVSVELGQPAAGKLTLRFLDSQFGLAGSLVADYAAAGNGYRAGQFTAGAGAPAALAQAAAAVTFTFTLQDGVLSGALGQVPNVAAGDGSLLQGHLSAANRGAQLADIAGTYNFLRQAGTLAAAGQLRIGSDGAVRYCPGQAYADACSGGESGKLAADADQARYPGAFALSLSGKAVGRLFVARAEGAKAGQATLVVDEASRESNGTARNGSWLLQATQALGTQAIDGDWLCAEPELDSAGATTGRTARNIVSVGGTTLAADNLAADVALRYNAAAGGNANGLIAGSWPLTVDGQARQATLALLPVNARLAYQLRQVEGGTRQLMGVCTPMPAEAGNSAYLGAKANDIIKVTLGDLRPTQPAIGYDQIYYKLGRYAADPVKKFDDACEANGQNKSKSAPLATARLDDLSSFTCTKDVGTKPEDMKTLVVGPGGVPYLTDGHHTFSSVWESADGGSKARMWIKVQDNLSTLSRGAFFRTLRARKLVWLKDADNRAITPVQLPAGLGFGNGLGNDRYRSLVYFTRDIGYQQLAGATEFTEFYWGDWLRRQVKLSGYNLDDNASYLSAVRAAATAMVALAPGAVVSNGKTAAELGRLDAFNETEFTALSQPVGSAKPGKLPYAVSYRLGLH
;
A
#
# COMPACT_ATOMS: atom_id res chain seq x y z
N MET A 1 17.67 -50.16 -24.23
CA MET A 1 17.59 -49.66 -25.62
C MET A 1 17.61 -48.15 -25.54
N LYS A 2 18.77 -47.51 -25.79
CA LYS A 2 19.07 -46.65 -26.97
C LYS A 2 17.93 -45.63 -27.23
N GLY A 3 18.11 -44.31 -27.19
CA GLY A 3 19.30 -43.54 -27.58
C GLY A 3 19.37 -42.13 -27.01
N HIS A 4 20.53 -41.54 -27.25
CA HIS A 4 21.05 -40.26 -26.79
C HIS A 4 20.48 -39.07 -27.56
N SER A 5 20.45 -37.90 -26.93
CA SER A 5 20.92 -36.66 -27.56
C SER A 5 21.39 -35.67 -26.48
N ARG A 6 22.70 -35.47 -26.42
CA ARG A 6 23.38 -34.40 -25.68
C ARG A 6 23.58 -33.25 -26.66
N THR A 7 23.21 -32.03 -26.28
CA THR A 7 23.69 -30.83 -26.96
C THR A 7 24.37 -29.95 -25.93
N ILE A 8 25.70 -29.86 -26.08
CA ILE A 8 26.61 -28.94 -25.42
C ILE A 8 26.52 -27.61 -26.19
N ALA A 9 26.34 -26.48 -25.50
CA ALA A 9 26.59 -25.17 -26.07
C ALA A 9 27.49 -24.38 -25.10
N CYS A 10 28.75 -24.28 -25.50
CA CYS A 10 29.81 -23.49 -24.89
C CYS A 10 29.57 -22.00 -25.15
N GLY A 11 30.06 -21.16 -24.25
CA GLY A 11 29.98 -19.71 -24.36
C GLY A 11 30.80 -19.13 -25.51
N LEU A 12 30.42 -17.93 -25.93
CA LEU A 12 31.31 -17.03 -26.67
C LEU A 12 31.01 -15.58 -26.28
N ALA A 13 32.02 -14.97 -25.69
CA ALA A 13 32.17 -13.53 -25.55
C ALA A 13 32.42 -12.91 -26.93
N ALA A 14 31.82 -11.76 -27.19
CA ALA A 14 32.10 -10.96 -28.38
C ALA A 14 32.77 -9.65 -27.94
N ALA A 15 34.07 -9.55 -28.25
CA ALA A 15 34.86 -8.32 -28.27
C ALA A 15 35.40 -8.15 -29.69
N LEU A 16 35.12 -7.01 -30.33
CA LEU A 16 35.76 -6.53 -31.57
C LEU A 16 35.72 -4.99 -31.48
N ILE A 17 36.82 -4.31 -31.12
CA ILE A 17 38.00 -3.90 -31.92
C ILE A 17 37.69 -2.75 -32.91
N ALA A 18 38.42 -1.67 -32.68
CA ALA A 18 38.50 -0.44 -33.45
C ALA A 18 39.14 -0.65 -34.82
N GLY A 19 38.70 0.13 -35.82
CA GLY A 19 39.35 0.28 -37.11
C GLY A 19 39.68 1.75 -37.38
N CYS A 20 40.96 2.05 -37.54
CA CYS A 20 41.50 3.29 -38.09
C CYS A 20 41.71 3.15 -39.61
N GLY A 21 41.59 4.28 -40.32
CA GLY A 21 42.02 4.56 -41.71
C GLY A 21 41.28 5.85 -42.15
N GLY A 22 41.88 7.00 -42.48
CA GLY A 22 43.11 7.27 -43.24
C GLY A 22 42.87 6.87 -44.70
N GLY A 23 42.84 7.71 -45.73
CA GLY A 23 43.11 9.13 -46.01
C GLY A 23 43.02 9.30 -47.54
N ASP A 24 43.16 10.54 -48.04
CA ASP A 24 43.49 10.94 -49.42
C ASP A 24 42.36 11.48 -50.35
N ASP A 25 42.31 12.82 -50.40
CA ASP A 25 42.48 13.71 -51.57
C ASP A 25 41.70 13.51 -52.89
N ALA A 26 40.84 14.48 -53.21
CA ALA A 26 40.83 15.20 -54.50
C ALA A 26 39.96 16.48 -54.44
N ALA A 27 40.56 17.62 -54.77
CA ALA A 27 39.94 18.93 -55.02
C ALA A 27 39.82 19.19 -56.54
N PRO A 28 39.43 20.38 -57.05
CA PRO A 28 38.42 21.37 -56.63
C PRO A 28 37.46 21.76 -57.79
N VAL A 29 36.38 22.50 -57.50
CA VAL A 29 35.75 23.41 -58.48
C VAL A 29 35.49 24.76 -57.81
N ALA A 30 36.00 25.81 -58.44
CA ALA A 30 35.94 27.19 -58.00
C ALA A 30 34.64 27.88 -58.44
N GLY A 31 34.17 28.82 -57.60
CA GLY A 31 33.15 29.82 -57.93
C GLY A 31 33.19 30.94 -56.89
N SER A 32 33.59 32.13 -57.34
CA SER A 32 33.73 33.41 -56.62
C SER A 32 32.43 33.86 -55.92
N GLY A 33 32.40 34.77 -54.95
CA GLY A 33 33.38 35.66 -54.33
C GLY A 33 32.62 36.59 -53.35
N GLY A 34 33.30 37.13 -52.34
CA GLY A 34 32.66 38.08 -51.41
C GLY A 34 33.45 38.24 -50.11
N ASN A 35 34.44 39.13 -50.15
CA ASN A 35 35.38 39.46 -49.09
C ASN A 35 34.75 40.30 -47.96
N GLY A 36 35.21 40.12 -46.72
CA GLY A 36 34.88 41.02 -45.60
C GLY A 36 35.15 40.40 -44.22
N GLY A 37 36.42 40.28 -43.85
CA GLY A 37 36.82 39.69 -42.57
C GLY A 37 36.66 40.61 -41.36
N SER A 38 36.51 39.99 -40.19
CA SER A 38 37.23 40.40 -38.98
C SER A 38 37.48 39.16 -38.11
N ASN A 39 38.73 38.74 -38.05
CA ASN A 39 39.20 37.66 -37.20
C ASN A 39 39.37 38.22 -35.78
N GLY A 40 38.37 38.01 -34.93
CA GLY A 40 38.50 38.19 -33.48
C GLY A 40 38.75 36.83 -32.84
N GLY A 41 39.99 36.56 -32.45
CA GLY A 41 40.35 35.42 -31.61
C GLY A 41 39.66 35.56 -30.26
N GLY A 42 38.49 34.94 -30.12
CA GLY A 42 37.78 34.83 -28.87
C GLY A 42 38.38 33.72 -28.02
N THR A 43 38.95 34.09 -26.88
CA THR A 43 39.08 33.25 -25.68
C THR A 43 37.82 32.37 -25.52
N PRO A 44 37.91 31.11 -25.05
CA PRO A 44 36.72 30.33 -24.72
C PRO A 44 35.92 31.12 -23.68
N GLY A 45 34.86 31.78 -24.13
CA GLY A 45 33.99 32.54 -23.27
C GLY A 45 33.38 31.56 -22.28
N THR A 46 33.69 31.74 -21.00
CA THR A 46 32.90 31.17 -19.91
C THR A 46 31.49 31.74 -20.08
N SER A 47 30.63 31.03 -20.80
CA SER A 47 29.23 31.41 -20.94
C SER A 47 28.61 31.33 -19.55
N THR A 48 28.34 32.49 -18.96
CA THR A 48 27.59 32.56 -17.71
C THR A 48 26.28 31.81 -17.94
N PRO A 49 25.97 30.78 -17.11
CA PRO A 49 24.73 30.04 -17.26
C PRO A 49 23.53 30.99 -17.23
N ALA A 50 22.56 30.78 -18.12
CA ALA A 50 21.35 31.61 -18.16
C ALA A 50 20.64 31.55 -16.80
N ALA A 51 20.26 32.71 -16.27
CA ALA A 51 19.53 32.81 -15.00
C ALA A 51 18.11 32.25 -15.15
N VAL A 52 17.63 31.56 -14.13
CA VAL A 52 16.23 31.13 -14.02
C VAL A 52 15.42 32.17 -13.25
N ALA A 53 14.08 32.06 -13.27
CA ALA A 53 13.18 32.85 -12.44
C ALA A 53 12.60 31.97 -11.31
N PRO A 54 13.28 31.84 -10.15
CA PRO A 54 12.89 30.90 -9.12
C PRO A 54 11.53 31.21 -8.51
N LEU A 55 10.79 30.16 -8.15
CA LEU A 55 9.64 30.30 -7.26
C LEU A 55 10.10 30.93 -5.93
N ALA A 56 9.35 31.90 -5.42
CA ALA A 56 9.71 32.67 -4.23
C ALA A 56 9.32 31.96 -2.90
N GLY A 57 8.57 30.87 -2.95
CA GLY A 57 7.83 30.30 -1.82
C GLY A 57 6.33 30.51 -1.96
N GLY A 58 5.57 30.08 -0.93
CA GLY A 58 4.12 30.25 -0.86
C GLY A 58 3.35 28.97 -1.19
N GLN A 59 2.20 29.13 -1.84
CA GLN A 59 1.21 28.07 -2.00
C GLN A 59 1.28 27.31 -3.33
N LEU A 60 2.07 27.80 -4.29
CA LEU A 60 2.30 27.16 -5.58
C LEU A 60 3.50 26.22 -5.48
N TYR A 61 3.27 24.95 -5.73
CA TYR A 61 4.30 23.91 -5.84
C TYR A 61 4.35 23.42 -7.28
N VAL A 62 5.55 23.23 -7.84
CA VAL A 62 5.76 22.68 -9.18
C VAL A 62 6.74 21.51 -9.10
N GLY A 63 6.48 20.44 -9.83
CA GLY A 63 7.34 19.27 -9.84
C GLY A 63 6.82 18.14 -10.71
N ALA A 64 7.04 16.90 -10.26
CA ALA A 64 6.84 15.71 -11.09
C ALA A 64 5.97 14.64 -10.42
N ILE A 65 5.33 13.80 -11.24
CA ILE A 65 4.68 12.58 -10.80
C ILE A 65 5.55 11.36 -11.15
N GLY A 66 5.48 10.32 -10.32
CA GLY A 66 6.28 9.10 -10.40
C GLY A 66 6.17 8.31 -11.71
N PHE A 67 5.08 8.47 -12.46
CA PHE A 67 4.91 7.86 -13.79
C PHE A 67 5.44 8.72 -14.94
N GLY A 68 6.07 9.86 -14.65
CA GLY A 68 6.36 10.93 -15.59
C GLY A 68 5.21 11.92 -15.63
N ASP A 69 5.53 13.18 -15.95
CA ASP A 69 4.64 14.35 -16.11
C ASP A 69 5.05 15.48 -15.18
N THR A 70 5.01 16.70 -15.70
CA THR A 70 5.19 17.93 -14.94
C THR A 70 3.83 18.42 -14.45
N VAL A 71 3.72 18.72 -13.16
CA VAL A 71 2.49 19.23 -12.54
C VAL A 71 2.74 20.44 -11.65
N SER A 72 1.66 21.19 -11.40
CA SER A 72 1.61 22.16 -10.32
C SER A 72 0.49 21.84 -9.33
N VAL A 73 0.73 22.17 -8.07
CA VAL A 73 -0.24 22.08 -6.98
C VAL A 73 -0.33 23.44 -6.32
N GLU A 74 -1.50 24.07 -6.37
CA GLU A 74 -1.79 25.32 -5.69
C GLU A 74 -2.71 25.08 -4.49
N LEU A 75 -2.21 25.40 -3.30
CA LEU A 75 -2.99 25.28 -2.07
C LEU A 75 -3.77 26.57 -1.78
N GLY A 76 -4.97 26.43 -1.21
CA GLY A 76 -5.86 27.57 -0.95
C GLY A 76 -6.49 28.17 -2.22
N GLN A 77 -6.49 27.43 -3.34
CA GLN A 77 -7.07 27.84 -4.61
C GLN A 77 -8.09 26.81 -5.11
N PRO A 78 -9.26 27.24 -5.63
CA PRO A 78 -9.68 28.63 -5.87
C PRO A 78 -10.18 29.37 -4.61
N ALA A 79 -10.21 28.69 -3.45
CA ALA A 79 -10.59 29.27 -2.17
C ALA A 79 -9.81 28.57 -1.03
N ALA A 80 -9.79 29.17 0.16
CA ALA A 80 -9.18 28.58 1.34
C ALA A 80 -9.72 27.16 1.59
N GLY A 81 -8.82 26.21 1.91
CA GLY A 81 -9.16 24.80 2.09
C GLY A 81 -9.28 23.96 0.81
N LYS A 82 -9.19 24.59 -0.38
CA LYS A 82 -9.12 23.89 -1.67
C LYS A 82 -7.68 23.70 -2.14
N LEU A 83 -7.40 22.63 -2.87
CA LEU A 83 -6.22 22.55 -3.73
C LEU A 83 -6.63 22.50 -5.21
N THR A 84 -5.77 23.04 -6.06
CA THR A 84 -5.81 22.87 -7.51
C THR A 84 -4.58 22.09 -7.96
N LEU A 85 -4.77 20.88 -8.50
CA LEU A 85 -3.75 20.08 -9.17
C LEU A 85 -3.85 20.33 -10.69
N ARG A 86 -2.79 20.80 -11.34
CA ARG A 86 -2.75 21.08 -12.77
C ARG A 86 -1.68 20.26 -13.48
N PHE A 87 -2.07 19.63 -14.58
CA PHE A 87 -1.17 18.91 -15.48
C PHE A 87 -0.58 19.90 -16.48
N LEU A 88 0.73 20.13 -16.41
CA LEU A 88 1.44 21.12 -17.22
C LEU A 88 2.02 20.50 -18.48
N ASP A 89 2.62 19.32 -18.34
CA ASP A 89 3.16 18.51 -19.44
C ASP A 89 2.87 17.05 -19.12
N SER A 90 2.20 16.36 -20.04
CA SER A 90 1.77 14.99 -19.80
C SER A 90 1.98 14.08 -21.01
N GLN A 91 2.58 12.92 -20.74
CA GLN A 91 2.73 11.85 -21.71
C GLN A 91 1.51 10.91 -21.77
N PHE A 92 0.53 11.11 -20.88
CA PHE A 92 -0.64 10.25 -20.72
C PHE A 92 -1.96 10.93 -21.14
N GLY A 93 -1.89 12.00 -21.92
CA GLY A 93 -3.05 12.75 -22.40
C GLY A 93 -3.79 13.54 -21.32
N LEU A 94 -3.22 13.68 -20.13
CA LEU A 94 -3.73 14.53 -19.05
C LEU A 94 -3.50 16.00 -19.41
N ALA A 95 -4.48 16.84 -19.09
CA ALA A 95 -4.40 18.28 -19.30
C ALA A 95 -5.35 19.00 -18.32
N GLY A 96 -5.20 20.32 -18.23
CA GLY A 96 -6.07 21.13 -17.38
C GLY A 96 -5.83 20.91 -15.90
N SER A 97 -6.89 21.01 -15.10
CA SER A 97 -6.80 20.97 -13.64
C SER A 97 -7.88 20.12 -12.99
N LEU A 98 -7.59 19.66 -11.77
CA LEU A 98 -8.51 19.06 -10.83
C LEU A 98 -8.54 19.92 -9.56
N VAL A 99 -9.71 20.07 -8.97
CA VAL A 99 -9.90 20.82 -7.72
C VAL A 99 -10.53 19.92 -6.67
N ALA A 100 -10.04 19.96 -5.44
CA ALA A 100 -10.63 19.24 -4.31
C ALA A 100 -10.50 20.02 -3.01
N ASP A 101 -11.36 19.69 -2.05
CA ASP A 101 -11.06 19.99 -0.64
C ASP A 101 -9.88 19.14 -0.17
N TYR A 102 -9.06 19.71 0.71
CA TYR A 102 -8.05 18.96 1.44
C TYR A 102 -8.12 19.25 2.93
N ALA A 103 -7.90 18.22 3.73
CA ALA A 103 -7.94 18.29 5.19
C ALA A 103 -6.75 17.57 5.81
N ALA A 104 -6.41 17.93 7.04
CA ALA A 104 -5.39 17.22 7.80
C ALA A 104 -5.81 15.75 8.01
N ALA A 105 -4.86 14.84 7.82
CA ALA A 105 -5.04 13.41 7.97
C ALA A 105 -3.74 12.79 8.54
N GLY A 106 -3.75 12.44 9.82
CA GLY A 106 -2.54 12.00 10.52
C GLY A 106 -1.46 13.09 10.52
N ASN A 107 -0.25 12.74 10.08
CA ASN A 107 0.89 13.65 9.96
C ASN A 107 0.95 14.44 8.63
N GLY A 108 -0.10 14.34 7.80
CA GLY A 108 -0.17 14.99 6.50
C GLY A 108 -1.57 15.48 6.15
N TYR A 109 -1.88 15.48 4.87
CA TYR A 109 -3.13 15.94 4.30
C TYR A 109 -3.71 14.89 3.36
N ARG A 110 -5.03 14.91 3.21
CA ARG A 110 -5.76 14.11 2.23
C ARG A 110 -6.68 15.00 1.42
N ALA A 111 -6.63 14.80 0.11
CA ALA A 111 -7.57 15.32 -0.86
C ALA A 111 -8.23 14.18 -1.63
N GLY A 112 -9.49 14.37 -1.97
CA GLY A 112 -10.29 13.40 -2.72
C GLY A 112 -11.60 14.04 -3.16
N GLN A 113 -12.46 13.29 -3.84
CA GLN A 113 -13.66 13.83 -4.47
C GLN A 113 -13.32 15.01 -5.39
N PHE A 114 -12.25 14.88 -6.19
CA PHE A 114 -11.86 15.94 -7.10
C PHE A 114 -12.96 16.20 -8.13
N THR A 115 -13.06 17.45 -8.54
CA THR A 115 -13.86 17.89 -9.67
C THR A 115 -12.95 18.40 -10.77
N ALA A 116 -13.33 18.20 -12.03
CA ALA A 116 -12.62 18.79 -13.15
C ALA A 116 -12.68 20.32 -13.10
N GLY A 117 -11.50 20.94 -13.19
CA GLY A 117 -11.33 22.36 -13.45
C GLY A 117 -11.16 22.65 -14.94
N ALA A 118 -10.67 23.84 -15.24
CA ALA A 118 -10.52 24.30 -16.62
C ALA A 118 -9.54 23.40 -17.42
N GLY A 119 -9.94 23.06 -18.65
CA GLY A 119 -9.10 22.34 -19.63
C GLY A 119 -8.96 20.83 -19.39
N ALA A 120 -9.68 20.25 -18.43
CA ALA A 120 -9.60 18.81 -18.16
C ALA A 120 -10.27 17.99 -19.30
N PRO A 121 -9.60 16.97 -19.86
CA PRO A 121 -10.21 16.05 -20.82
C PRO A 121 -11.43 15.31 -20.22
N ALA A 122 -12.37 14.91 -21.08
CA ALA A 122 -13.61 14.25 -20.64
C ALA A 122 -13.38 13.00 -19.78
N ALA A 123 -12.41 12.15 -20.16
CA ALA A 123 -12.05 10.96 -19.39
C ALA A 123 -11.51 11.31 -17.99
N LEU A 124 -10.68 12.36 -17.88
CA LEU A 124 -10.19 12.87 -16.60
C LEU A 124 -11.33 13.45 -15.76
N ALA A 125 -12.26 14.19 -16.39
CA ALA A 125 -13.41 14.78 -15.71
C ALA A 125 -14.36 13.72 -15.15
N GLN A 126 -14.61 12.64 -15.90
CA GLN A 126 -15.43 11.51 -15.45
C GLN A 126 -14.80 10.74 -14.29
N ALA A 127 -13.47 10.61 -14.29
CA ALA A 127 -12.73 9.91 -13.24
C ALA A 127 -12.36 10.79 -12.04
N ALA A 128 -12.58 12.12 -12.11
CA ALA A 128 -12.06 13.08 -11.13
C ALA A 128 -12.42 12.70 -9.68
N ALA A 129 -13.66 12.31 -9.42
CA ALA A 129 -14.12 11.97 -8.07
C ALA A 129 -13.39 10.74 -7.47
N ALA A 130 -12.86 9.85 -8.31
CA ALA A 130 -12.11 8.67 -7.91
C ALA A 130 -10.63 8.99 -7.62
N VAL A 131 -10.08 10.08 -8.16
CA VAL A 131 -8.69 10.50 -7.92
C VAL A 131 -8.47 10.72 -6.43
N THR A 132 -7.37 10.19 -5.91
CA THR A 132 -6.99 10.33 -4.51
C THR A 132 -5.59 10.92 -4.40
N PHE A 133 -5.41 11.84 -3.46
CA PHE A 133 -4.10 12.42 -3.18
C PHE A 133 -3.87 12.55 -1.67
N THR A 134 -2.82 11.91 -1.16
CA THR A 134 -2.38 12.07 0.24
C THR A 134 -0.96 12.61 0.25
N PHE A 135 -0.69 13.69 0.97
CA PHE A 135 0.59 14.38 0.89
C PHE A 135 1.03 15.00 2.22
N THR A 136 2.32 15.30 2.33
CA THR A 136 2.94 16.05 3.41
C THR A 136 3.58 17.32 2.87
N LEU A 137 3.71 18.32 3.75
CA LEU A 137 4.39 19.58 3.47
C LEU A 137 5.53 19.75 4.48
N GLN A 138 6.76 19.84 3.99
CA GLN A 138 7.91 20.18 4.83
C GLN A 138 9.05 20.78 3.99
N ASP A 139 9.70 21.82 4.52
CA ASP A 139 10.92 22.42 3.94
C ASP A 139 10.76 22.87 2.47
N GLY A 140 9.56 23.32 2.12
CA GLY A 140 9.22 23.74 0.75
C GLY A 140 8.99 22.58 -0.24
N VAL A 141 8.97 21.34 0.26
CA VAL A 141 8.64 20.13 -0.49
C VAL A 141 7.21 19.70 -0.16
N LEU A 142 6.41 19.53 -1.20
CA LEU A 142 5.15 18.82 -1.18
C LEU A 142 5.39 17.43 -1.75
N SER A 143 5.11 16.39 -0.96
CA SER A 143 5.29 15.02 -1.42
C SER A 143 4.17 14.12 -0.96
N GLY A 144 3.71 13.22 -1.83
CA GLY A 144 2.55 12.39 -1.54
C GLY A 144 2.27 11.31 -2.56
N ALA A 145 1.28 10.47 -2.29
CA ALA A 145 0.79 9.45 -3.22
C ALA A 145 -0.46 9.92 -3.94
N LEU A 146 -0.42 9.87 -5.28
CA LEU A 146 -1.50 10.16 -6.21
C LEU A 146 -1.95 8.86 -6.87
N GLY A 147 -3.25 8.57 -6.85
CA GLY A 147 -3.79 7.35 -7.44
C GLY A 147 -5.15 7.55 -8.08
N GLN A 148 -5.59 6.53 -8.82
CA GLN A 148 -6.83 6.50 -9.60
C GLN A 148 -6.89 7.56 -10.72
N VAL A 149 -5.73 7.90 -11.30
CA VAL A 149 -5.66 8.86 -12.41
C VAL A 149 -5.85 8.09 -13.73
N PRO A 150 -6.77 8.45 -14.62
CA PRO A 150 -6.96 7.71 -15.86
C PRO A 150 -5.80 7.92 -16.85
N ASN A 151 -5.41 6.87 -17.56
CA ASN A 151 -4.53 6.98 -18.72
C ASN A 151 -5.34 7.42 -19.94
N VAL A 152 -5.47 8.74 -20.12
CA VAL A 152 -6.30 9.33 -21.19
C VAL A 152 -5.75 8.99 -22.58
N ALA A 153 -4.43 8.92 -22.73
CA ALA A 153 -3.80 8.59 -24.02
C ALA A 153 -4.04 7.12 -24.44
N ALA A 154 -4.08 6.18 -23.50
CA ALA A 154 -4.36 4.78 -23.81
C ALA A 154 -5.82 4.53 -24.15
N GLY A 155 -6.75 5.21 -23.45
CA GLY A 155 -8.19 5.09 -23.72
C GLY A 155 -8.79 3.70 -23.43
N ASP A 156 -8.05 2.82 -22.74
CA ASP A 156 -8.41 1.44 -22.44
C ASP A 156 -8.97 1.25 -21.02
N GLY A 157 -9.15 2.35 -20.28
CA GLY A 157 -9.58 2.36 -18.89
C GLY A 157 -8.46 2.05 -17.88
N SER A 158 -7.21 1.92 -18.34
CA SER A 158 -6.07 1.76 -17.42
C SER A 158 -5.91 2.97 -16.51
N LEU A 159 -5.50 2.69 -15.27
CA LEU A 159 -5.32 3.69 -14.23
C LEU A 159 -3.85 3.81 -13.86
N LEU A 160 -3.41 5.05 -13.70
CA LEU A 160 -2.09 5.48 -13.27
C LEU A 160 -2.09 5.77 -11.77
N GLN A 161 -0.91 5.57 -11.18
CA GLN A 161 -0.61 5.90 -9.80
C GLN A 161 0.89 6.13 -9.63
N GLY A 162 1.25 7.01 -8.71
CA GLY A 162 2.64 7.33 -8.43
C GLY A 162 2.74 8.28 -7.25
N HIS A 163 3.97 8.54 -6.82
CA HIS A 163 4.21 9.63 -5.88
C HIS A 163 4.29 10.96 -6.65
N LEU A 164 3.78 12.04 -6.09
CA LEU A 164 3.99 13.40 -6.58
C LEU A 164 5.02 14.05 -5.67
N SER A 165 6.05 14.65 -6.25
CA SER A 165 7.03 15.46 -5.53
C SER A 165 7.09 16.84 -6.17
N ALA A 166 6.90 17.90 -5.41
CA ALA A 166 6.86 19.26 -5.92
C ALA A 166 7.49 20.26 -4.96
N ALA A 167 7.98 21.36 -5.51
CA ALA A 167 8.73 22.38 -4.81
C ALA A 167 8.06 23.74 -4.93
N ASN A 168 8.06 24.54 -3.85
CA ASN A 168 7.52 25.91 -3.90
C ASN A 168 8.59 27.02 -3.87
N ARG A 169 9.87 26.66 -3.70
CA ARG A 169 10.97 27.64 -3.65
C ARG A 169 12.17 27.15 -4.45
N GLY A 170 12.46 27.86 -5.54
CA GLY A 170 13.57 27.53 -6.45
C GLY A 170 14.91 28.14 -6.02
N ALA A 171 15.91 28.02 -6.89
CA ALA A 171 17.21 28.66 -6.71
C ALA A 171 17.92 28.90 -8.05
N GLN A 172 18.98 29.72 -8.05
CA GLN A 172 19.85 29.85 -9.22
C GLN A 172 20.78 28.64 -9.34
N LEU A 173 21.39 28.44 -10.52
CA LEU A 173 22.27 27.29 -10.75
C LEU A 173 23.45 27.22 -9.77
N ALA A 174 24.07 28.36 -9.49
CA ALA A 174 25.19 28.46 -8.57
C ALA A 174 24.82 28.02 -7.13
N ASP A 175 23.55 28.19 -6.74
CA ASP A 175 23.06 27.83 -5.42
C ASP A 175 22.85 26.32 -5.24
N ILE A 176 22.74 25.57 -6.34
CA ILE A 176 22.49 24.11 -6.32
C ILE A 176 23.72 23.31 -6.74
N ALA A 177 24.86 23.94 -6.98
CA ALA A 177 26.12 23.25 -7.22
C ALA A 177 26.49 22.39 -5.99
N GLY A 178 26.80 21.12 -6.21
CA GLY A 178 27.06 20.17 -5.13
C GLY A 178 26.91 18.70 -5.55
N THR A 179 27.08 17.80 -4.59
CA THR A 179 26.85 16.37 -4.77
C THR A 179 25.50 16.00 -4.16
N TYR A 180 24.74 15.19 -4.88
CA TYR A 180 23.39 14.75 -4.52
C TYR A 180 23.30 13.25 -4.59
N ASN A 181 22.60 12.66 -3.63
CA ASN A 181 22.07 11.32 -3.74
C ASN A 181 20.81 11.36 -4.61
N PHE A 182 20.56 10.32 -5.39
CA PHE A 182 19.32 10.22 -6.18
C PHE A 182 18.65 8.85 -6.03
N LEU A 183 17.33 8.85 -6.12
CA LEU A 183 16.52 7.72 -6.54
C LEU A 183 15.87 8.06 -7.88
N ARG A 184 15.92 7.14 -8.83
CA ARG A 184 15.35 7.27 -10.17
C ARG A 184 14.45 6.08 -10.46
N GLN A 185 13.27 6.34 -11.02
CA GLN A 185 12.44 5.31 -11.63
C GLN A 185 11.82 5.88 -12.91
N ALA A 186 12.12 5.27 -14.05
CA ALA A 186 11.54 5.64 -15.34
C ALA A 186 11.34 4.41 -16.23
N GLY A 187 10.11 4.16 -16.66
CA GLY A 187 9.73 2.90 -17.30
C GLY A 187 10.09 1.70 -16.41
N THR A 188 10.86 0.77 -16.96
CA THR A 188 11.41 -0.39 -16.23
C THR A 188 12.77 -0.11 -15.58
N LEU A 189 13.40 1.03 -15.89
CA LEU A 189 14.68 1.42 -15.31
C LEU A 189 14.47 1.98 -13.91
N ALA A 190 15.24 1.45 -12.97
CA ALA A 190 15.31 1.96 -11.62
C ALA A 190 16.77 1.98 -11.15
N ALA A 191 17.16 3.07 -10.48
CA ALA A 191 18.53 3.26 -10.03
C ALA A 191 18.59 4.15 -8.79
N ALA A 192 19.58 3.90 -7.95
CA ALA A 192 19.98 4.78 -6.86
C ALA A 192 21.49 5.01 -6.94
N GLY A 193 21.96 6.18 -6.55
CA GLY A 193 23.39 6.51 -6.61
C GLY A 193 23.65 7.97 -6.27
N GLN A 194 24.78 8.49 -6.75
CA GLN A 194 25.11 9.90 -6.58
C GLN A 194 25.33 10.60 -7.92
N LEU A 195 25.12 11.91 -7.93
CA LEU A 195 25.55 12.76 -9.02
C LEU A 195 26.15 14.05 -8.49
N ARG A 196 26.95 14.73 -9.31
CA ARG A 196 27.47 16.06 -9.03
C ARG A 196 26.92 17.06 -10.04
N ILE A 197 26.56 18.24 -9.55
CA ILE A 197 26.22 19.43 -10.32
C ILE A 197 27.33 20.45 -10.11
N GLY A 198 28.00 20.86 -11.19
CA GLY A 198 28.97 21.96 -11.20
C GLY A 198 28.29 23.33 -11.21
N SER A 199 29.02 24.37 -10.79
CA SER A 199 28.54 25.75 -10.84
C SER A 199 28.29 26.28 -12.25
N ASP A 200 28.89 25.63 -13.24
CA ASP A 200 28.69 25.85 -14.68
C ASP A 200 27.53 25.03 -15.26
N GLY A 201 26.88 24.21 -14.44
CA GLY A 201 25.81 23.31 -14.85
C GLY A 201 26.28 21.97 -15.39
N ALA A 202 27.58 21.66 -15.38
CA ALA A 202 28.04 20.32 -15.73
C ALA A 202 27.46 19.29 -14.75
N VAL A 203 26.94 18.17 -15.28
CA VAL A 203 26.40 17.07 -14.47
C VAL A 203 27.26 15.84 -14.65
N ARG A 204 27.59 15.15 -13.56
CA ARG A 204 28.17 13.81 -13.58
C ARG A 204 27.29 12.83 -12.82
N TYR A 205 26.65 11.92 -13.54
CA TYR A 205 25.74 10.89 -13.01
C TYR A 205 26.50 9.59 -12.73
N CYS A 206 26.36 9.04 -11.51
CA CYS A 206 27.03 7.80 -11.08
C CYS A 206 26.00 6.81 -10.49
N PRO A 207 25.46 5.87 -11.30
CA PRO A 207 24.50 4.89 -10.82
C PRO A 207 25.15 3.83 -9.93
N GLY A 208 24.45 3.45 -8.86
CA GLY A 208 24.82 2.35 -7.97
C GLY A 208 25.96 2.65 -6.99
N GLN A 209 26.57 3.83 -7.01
CA GLN A 209 27.82 4.12 -6.29
C GLN A 209 27.94 5.60 -5.89
N ALA A 210 28.94 5.93 -5.07
CA ALA A 210 29.32 7.31 -4.80
C ALA A 210 29.76 8.04 -6.07
N TYR A 211 29.64 9.37 -6.03
CA TYR A 211 30.17 10.21 -7.08
C TYR A 211 31.70 10.07 -7.15
N ALA A 212 32.18 9.87 -8.38
CA ALA A 212 33.56 10.04 -8.78
C ALA A 212 33.58 10.46 -10.26
N ASP A 213 34.57 11.24 -10.68
CA ASP A 213 34.64 11.68 -12.08
C ASP A 213 34.70 10.49 -13.06
N ALA A 214 35.42 9.42 -12.68
CA ALA A 214 35.56 8.19 -13.46
C ALA A 214 34.66 7.04 -12.98
N CYS A 215 33.51 7.34 -12.36
CA CYS A 215 32.61 6.30 -11.86
C CYS A 215 32.09 5.37 -12.98
N SER A 216 32.06 4.06 -12.71
CA SER A 216 31.66 3.03 -13.69
C SER A 216 30.23 3.20 -14.17
N GLY A 217 29.99 3.10 -15.48
CA GLY A 217 28.66 3.32 -16.06
C GLY A 217 28.12 4.75 -15.89
N GLY A 218 28.97 5.71 -15.50
CA GLY A 218 28.55 7.08 -15.28
C GLY A 218 28.40 7.88 -16.57
N GLU A 219 27.47 8.83 -16.56
CA GLU A 219 27.13 9.67 -17.71
C GLU A 219 27.48 11.14 -17.43
N SER A 220 27.98 11.83 -18.45
CA SER A 220 28.19 13.28 -18.40
C SER A 220 26.96 13.99 -18.95
N GLY A 221 26.62 15.13 -18.35
CA GLY A 221 25.41 15.85 -18.68
C GLY A 221 25.51 17.34 -18.44
N LYS A 222 24.38 18.02 -18.59
CA LYS A 222 24.26 19.46 -18.42
C LYS A 222 22.90 19.84 -17.86
N LEU A 223 22.90 20.77 -16.91
CA LEU A 223 21.76 21.59 -16.54
C LEU A 223 21.87 22.95 -17.24
N ALA A 224 20.78 23.36 -17.88
CA ALA A 224 20.59 24.71 -18.41
C ALA A 224 19.26 25.26 -17.93
N ALA A 225 19.06 26.57 -17.91
CA ALA A 225 17.73 27.14 -17.67
C ALA A 225 16.73 26.52 -18.66
N ASP A 226 15.55 26.11 -18.18
CA ASP A 226 14.48 25.68 -19.07
C ASP A 226 14.10 26.87 -19.97
N ALA A 227 13.89 26.61 -21.26
CA ALA A 227 13.59 27.63 -22.25
C ALA A 227 12.24 28.33 -21.98
N ASP A 228 11.34 27.68 -21.23
CA ASP A 228 10.00 28.17 -20.94
C ASP A 228 9.81 28.43 -19.44
N GLN A 229 10.51 29.45 -18.94
CA GLN A 229 10.38 29.92 -17.56
C GLN A 229 8.98 30.46 -17.23
N ALA A 230 8.14 30.75 -18.23
CA ALA A 230 6.77 31.22 -18.01
C ALA A 230 5.85 30.07 -17.58
N ARG A 231 5.96 28.90 -18.22
CA ARG A 231 5.23 27.69 -17.81
C ARG A 231 5.92 26.93 -16.68
N TYR A 232 7.25 26.98 -16.61
CA TYR A 232 8.06 26.22 -15.65
C TYR A 232 9.00 27.16 -14.88
N PRO A 233 8.45 28.06 -14.04
CA PRO A 233 9.25 29.03 -13.30
C PRO A 233 10.30 28.34 -12.42
N GLY A 234 11.56 28.68 -12.64
CA GLY A 234 12.68 28.17 -11.86
C GLY A 234 13.18 26.80 -12.28
N ALA A 235 12.65 26.23 -13.37
CA ALA A 235 13.06 24.91 -13.85
C ALA A 235 14.37 24.96 -14.64
N PHE A 236 15.11 23.85 -14.58
CA PHE A 236 16.28 23.59 -15.41
C PHE A 236 16.02 22.42 -16.37
N ALA A 237 16.46 22.52 -17.61
CA ALA A 237 16.49 21.39 -18.53
C ALA A 237 17.71 20.49 -18.22
N LEU A 238 17.47 19.21 -17.94
CA LEU A 238 18.49 18.19 -17.74
C LEU A 238 18.75 17.39 -19.00
N SER A 239 20.03 17.25 -19.34
CA SER A 239 20.51 16.34 -20.38
C SER A 239 21.61 15.43 -19.84
N LEU A 240 21.64 14.18 -20.30
CA LEU A 240 22.69 13.20 -20.03
C LEU A 240 23.14 12.57 -21.36
N SER A 241 24.44 12.40 -21.54
CA SER A 241 25.04 11.85 -22.77
C SER A 241 24.56 12.57 -24.05
N GLY A 242 24.36 13.89 -23.94
CA GLY A 242 23.85 14.75 -25.03
C GLY A 242 22.36 14.59 -25.34
N LYS A 243 21.61 13.77 -24.59
CA LYS A 243 20.17 13.55 -24.78
C LYS A 243 19.36 14.23 -23.69
N ALA A 244 18.21 14.79 -24.07
CA ALA A 244 17.26 15.35 -23.11
C ALA A 244 16.72 14.24 -22.18
N VAL A 245 16.71 14.52 -20.89
CA VAL A 245 16.13 13.65 -19.84
C VAL A 245 14.77 14.21 -19.43
N GLY A 246 14.71 15.50 -19.09
CA GLY A 246 13.48 16.20 -18.68
C GLY A 246 13.80 17.45 -17.86
N ARG A 247 12.90 17.89 -16.98
CA ARG A 247 13.08 19.16 -16.24
C ARG A 247 13.34 18.90 -14.77
N LEU A 248 14.20 19.72 -14.19
CA LEU A 248 14.59 19.70 -12.80
C LEU A 248 14.00 20.91 -12.07
N PHE A 249 13.31 20.65 -10.97
CA PHE A 249 12.76 21.62 -10.05
C PHE A 249 13.54 21.59 -8.74
N VAL A 250 13.74 22.76 -8.14
CA VAL A 250 14.53 22.92 -6.92
C VAL A 250 13.58 23.24 -5.77
N ALA A 251 13.75 22.56 -4.63
CA ALA A 251 13.16 22.91 -3.35
C ALA A 251 14.25 23.30 -2.35
N ARG A 252 14.15 24.51 -1.79
CA ARG A 252 15.02 24.98 -0.71
C ARG A 252 14.24 25.39 0.53
N ALA A 253 14.67 24.87 1.67
CA ALA A 253 14.27 25.37 2.97
C ALA A 253 14.68 26.84 3.14
N GLU A 254 13.99 27.56 4.02
CA GLU A 254 14.29 28.97 4.26
C GLU A 254 15.62 29.10 4.99
N GLY A 255 16.51 29.96 4.49
CA GLY A 255 17.86 30.08 5.03
C GLY A 255 18.77 28.87 4.78
N ALA A 256 18.37 27.91 3.92
CA ALA A 256 19.25 26.82 3.51
C ALA A 256 20.57 27.36 2.92
N LYS A 257 21.71 26.70 3.15
CA LYS A 257 22.98 27.09 2.53
C LYS A 257 23.02 26.69 1.05
N ALA A 258 23.97 27.25 0.29
CA ALA A 258 24.23 26.79 -1.07
C ALA A 258 24.59 25.29 -1.05
N GLY A 259 24.08 24.54 -2.04
CA GLY A 259 24.22 23.08 -2.13
C GLY A 259 23.32 22.29 -1.18
N GLN A 260 22.43 22.93 -0.40
CA GLN A 260 21.45 22.26 0.44
C GLN A 260 20.05 22.40 -0.16
N ALA A 261 19.67 21.44 -1.00
CA ALA A 261 18.39 21.41 -1.67
C ALA A 261 17.89 19.98 -1.86
N THR A 262 16.57 19.86 -1.99
CA THR A 262 15.92 18.69 -2.58
C THR A 262 15.61 19.03 -4.03
N LEU A 263 15.95 18.15 -4.97
CA LEU A 263 15.67 18.35 -6.39
C LEU A 263 14.71 17.27 -6.87
N VAL A 264 13.79 17.64 -7.77
CA VAL A 264 12.84 16.73 -8.39
C VAL A 264 13.02 16.83 -9.89
N VAL A 265 13.07 15.69 -10.57
CA VAL A 265 13.14 15.65 -12.04
C VAL A 265 11.92 14.93 -12.59
N ASP A 266 11.19 15.54 -13.53
CA ASP A 266 10.32 14.77 -14.41
C ASP A 266 11.18 14.17 -15.51
N GLU A 267 11.14 12.85 -15.69
CA GLU A 267 11.80 12.20 -16.81
C GLU A 267 10.78 11.95 -17.92
N ALA A 268 11.04 12.52 -19.09
CA ALA A 268 10.30 12.31 -20.32
C ALA A 268 11.30 11.98 -21.44
N SER A 269 12.02 10.88 -21.25
CA SER A 269 13.07 10.43 -22.16
C SER A 269 12.57 9.38 -23.15
N ARG A 270 13.41 8.97 -24.09
CA ARG A 270 13.12 7.86 -25.02
C ARG A 270 14.23 6.82 -24.98
N GLU A 271 13.85 5.57 -25.14
CA GLU A 271 14.76 4.46 -25.43
C GLU A 271 15.36 4.59 -26.84
N SER A 272 16.43 3.86 -27.12
CA SER A 272 17.07 3.86 -28.44
C SER A 272 16.13 3.39 -29.56
N ASN A 273 15.15 2.53 -29.23
CA ASN A 273 14.11 2.05 -30.14
C ASN A 273 12.91 3.03 -30.26
N GLY A 274 12.98 4.21 -29.65
CA GLY A 274 11.93 5.24 -29.70
C GLY A 274 10.81 5.09 -28.67
N THR A 275 10.77 3.98 -27.90
CA THR A 275 9.79 3.79 -26.81
C THR A 275 9.96 4.89 -25.76
N ALA A 276 8.85 5.46 -25.31
CA ALA A 276 8.86 6.47 -24.26
C ALA A 276 9.34 5.85 -22.93
N ARG A 277 10.21 6.56 -22.23
CA ARG A 277 10.68 6.25 -20.88
C ARG A 277 10.31 7.43 -19.99
N ASN A 278 9.19 7.25 -19.31
CA ASN A 278 8.59 8.27 -18.46
C ASN A 278 8.79 7.89 -16.99
N GLY A 279 9.03 8.88 -16.14
CA GLY A 279 9.26 8.64 -14.73
C GLY A 279 9.66 9.88 -13.96
N SER A 280 10.32 9.67 -12.83
CA SER A 280 10.80 10.77 -12.01
C SER A 280 12.08 10.41 -11.26
N TRP A 281 12.76 11.47 -10.82
CA TRP A 281 13.90 11.37 -9.95
C TRP A 281 13.64 12.23 -8.73
N LEU A 282 14.13 11.75 -7.60
CA LEU A 282 14.27 12.53 -6.39
C LEU A 282 15.73 12.59 -6.02
N LEU A 283 16.21 13.79 -5.73
CA LEU A 283 17.58 14.04 -5.33
C LEU A 283 17.63 14.80 -4.02
N GLN A 284 18.57 14.43 -3.16
CA GLN A 284 18.82 15.12 -1.91
C GLN A 284 20.32 15.38 -1.76
N ALA A 285 20.66 16.60 -1.35
CA ALA A 285 22.04 16.98 -1.08
C ALA A 285 22.74 15.96 -0.17
N THR A 286 23.98 15.61 -0.51
CA THR A 286 24.73 14.58 0.20
C THR A 286 25.09 15.03 1.61
N GLN A 287 24.64 14.26 2.60
CA GLN A 287 25.00 14.42 4.01
C GLN A 287 25.24 13.04 4.64
N ALA A 288 26.30 12.90 5.43
CA ALA A 288 26.54 11.65 6.15
C ALA A 288 25.44 11.40 7.20
N LEU A 289 24.97 10.15 7.29
CA LEU A 289 23.90 9.74 8.19
C LEU A 289 24.46 8.95 9.37
N GLY A 290 23.96 9.23 10.58
CA GLY A 290 24.12 8.34 11.72
C GLY A 290 23.22 7.11 11.59
N THR A 291 23.55 6.03 12.32
CA THR A 291 22.83 4.74 12.25
C THR A 291 21.41 4.78 12.82
N GLN A 292 20.98 5.91 13.39
CA GLN A 292 19.63 6.12 13.94
C GLN A 292 18.88 7.24 13.19
N ALA A 293 19.41 7.71 12.06
CA ALA A 293 18.90 8.88 11.36
C ALA A 293 17.45 8.74 10.87
N ILE A 294 16.95 7.50 10.78
CA ILE A 294 15.57 7.18 10.35
C ILE A 294 14.87 6.18 11.28
N ASP A 295 15.33 6.04 12.53
CA ASP A 295 14.70 5.15 13.49
C ASP A 295 13.21 5.51 13.70
N GLY A 296 12.38 4.48 13.89
CA GLY A 296 10.95 4.61 14.09
C GLY A 296 10.12 3.89 13.04
N ASP A 297 8.81 4.08 13.10
CA ASP A 297 7.87 3.50 12.16
C ASP A 297 7.47 4.51 11.08
N TRP A 298 7.35 3.99 9.86
CA TRP A 298 7.10 4.73 8.64
C TRP A 298 5.96 4.07 7.89
N LEU A 299 5.11 4.90 7.29
CA LEU A 299 4.12 4.47 6.33
C LEU A 299 4.61 4.78 4.93
N CYS A 300 4.95 3.74 4.18
CA CYS A 300 5.48 3.85 2.83
C CYS A 300 4.39 3.55 1.81
N ALA A 301 4.09 4.54 0.96
CA ALA A 301 3.10 4.49 -0.10
C ALA A 301 3.78 4.25 -1.46
N GLU A 302 3.29 3.26 -2.20
CA GLU A 302 3.83 2.86 -3.50
C GLU A 302 2.71 2.40 -4.45
N PRO A 303 2.99 2.32 -5.77
CA PRO A 303 2.05 1.75 -6.72
C PRO A 303 1.61 0.33 -6.34
N GLU A 304 0.30 0.08 -6.24
CA GLU A 304 -0.20 -1.28 -6.08
C GLU A 304 -0.12 -2.05 -7.40
N LEU A 305 0.32 -3.31 -7.31
CA LEU A 305 0.37 -4.25 -8.42
C LEU A 305 -0.64 -5.38 -8.22
N ASP A 306 -1.23 -5.85 -9.32
CA ASP A 306 -2.01 -7.09 -9.33
C ASP A 306 -1.11 -8.34 -9.38
N SER A 307 -1.72 -9.52 -9.45
CA SER A 307 -0.99 -10.79 -9.55
C SER A 307 -0.19 -10.97 -10.85
N ALA A 308 -0.47 -10.19 -11.88
CA ALA A 308 0.30 -10.16 -13.13
C ALA A 308 1.42 -9.11 -13.11
N GLY A 309 1.57 -8.36 -12.01
CA GLY A 309 2.56 -7.28 -11.87
C GLY A 309 2.15 -5.96 -12.55
N ALA A 310 0.90 -5.87 -13.05
CA ALA A 310 0.35 -4.67 -13.64
C ALA A 310 -0.15 -3.71 -12.57
N THR A 311 -0.04 -2.42 -12.84
CA THR A 311 -0.49 -1.36 -11.94
C THR A 311 -2.02 -1.32 -11.85
N THR A 312 -2.58 -1.29 -10.64
CA THR A 312 -4.04 -1.27 -10.44
C THR A 312 -4.65 0.14 -10.40
N GLY A 313 -3.81 1.18 -10.43
CA GLY A 313 -4.19 2.55 -10.11
C GLY A 313 -4.39 2.82 -8.62
N ARG A 314 -4.33 1.82 -7.73
CA ARG A 314 -4.40 2.03 -6.27
C ARG A 314 -3.01 2.24 -5.67
N THR A 315 -2.98 2.82 -4.48
CA THR A 315 -1.77 2.97 -3.68
C THR A 315 -1.74 1.91 -2.58
N ALA A 316 -0.70 1.08 -2.57
CA ALA A 316 -0.41 0.20 -1.45
C ALA A 316 0.35 0.98 -0.38
N ARG A 317 -0.02 0.81 0.89
CA ARG A 317 0.60 1.50 2.02
C ARG A 317 1.11 0.50 3.05
N ASN A 318 2.42 0.37 3.15
CA ASN A 318 3.08 -0.66 3.93
C ASN A 318 3.74 -0.06 5.17
N ILE A 319 3.70 -0.78 6.29
CA ILE A 319 4.34 -0.39 7.54
C ILE A 319 5.79 -0.81 7.50
N VAL A 320 6.70 0.15 7.65
CA VAL A 320 8.14 -0.05 7.68
C VAL A 320 8.66 0.43 9.03
N SER A 321 9.28 -0.45 9.81
CA SER A 321 9.92 -0.13 11.08
C SER A 321 11.44 -0.18 10.92
N VAL A 322 12.13 0.87 11.35
CA VAL A 322 13.59 0.90 11.39
C VAL A 322 14.07 1.04 12.83
N GLY A 323 15.02 0.20 13.21
CA GLY A 323 15.73 0.28 14.48
C GLY A 323 17.21 0.03 14.27
N GLY A 324 18.01 1.10 14.37
CA GLY A 324 19.44 1.05 14.08
C GLY A 324 19.68 0.58 12.64
N THR A 325 20.36 -0.57 12.51
CA THR A 325 20.73 -1.18 11.23
C THR A 325 19.75 -2.24 10.74
N THR A 326 18.52 -2.27 11.26
CA THR A 326 17.51 -3.26 10.88
C THR A 326 16.25 -2.58 10.40
N LEU A 327 15.75 -3.01 9.24
CA LEU A 327 14.43 -2.66 8.73
C LEU A 327 13.54 -3.89 8.72
N ALA A 328 12.36 -3.76 9.31
CA ALA A 328 11.27 -4.72 9.23
C ALA A 328 10.11 -4.09 8.48
N ALA A 329 9.50 -4.81 7.54
CA ALA A 329 8.29 -4.35 6.88
C ALA A 329 7.23 -5.44 6.90
N ASP A 330 5.98 -5.01 7.03
CA ASP A 330 4.81 -5.90 7.05
C ASP A 330 4.67 -6.72 5.77
N ASN A 331 5.13 -6.16 4.65
CA ASN A 331 5.01 -6.78 3.35
C ASN A 331 6.22 -7.60 2.90
N LEU A 332 7.37 -7.56 3.61
CA LEU A 332 8.58 -8.34 3.29
C LEU A 332 8.60 -9.71 3.95
N ALA A 333 9.37 -10.67 3.40
CA ALA A 333 9.47 -12.02 3.98
C ALA A 333 10.41 -12.10 5.21
N ALA A 334 11.39 -11.20 5.30
CA ALA A 334 12.40 -11.17 6.34
C ALA A 334 12.79 -9.73 6.71
N ASP A 335 13.61 -9.59 7.76
CA ASP A 335 14.27 -8.32 8.06
C ASP A 335 15.38 -8.01 7.05
N VAL A 336 15.58 -6.72 6.81
CA VAL A 336 16.60 -6.20 5.92
C VAL A 336 17.71 -5.58 6.76
N ALA A 337 18.93 -6.09 6.60
CA ALA A 337 20.11 -5.44 7.17
C ALA A 337 20.41 -4.15 6.40
N LEU A 338 20.50 -3.04 7.13
CA LEU A 338 20.76 -1.73 6.58
C LEU A 338 22.24 -1.36 6.67
N ARG A 339 22.76 -0.77 5.60
CA ARG A 339 24.08 -0.16 5.52
C ARG A 339 23.92 1.33 5.29
N TYR A 340 24.18 2.13 6.32
CA TYR A 340 24.17 3.58 6.23
C TYR A 340 25.37 4.10 5.46
N ASN A 341 25.18 5.22 4.76
CA ASN A 341 26.18 5.82 3.88
C ASN A 341 26.69 4.87 2.81
N ALA A 342 25.77 4.10 2.20
CA ALA A 342 26.08 3.11 1.19
C ALA A 342 25.04 3.10 0.06
N ALA A 343 25.52 2.75 -1.13
CA ALA A 343 24.73 2.35 -2.29
C ALA A 343 25.02 0.87 -2.63
N ALA A 344 24.32 0.31 -3.63
CA ALA A 344 24.47 -1.10 -3.98
C ALA A 344 25.92 -1.52 -4.28
N GLY A 345 26.73 -0.64 -4.90
CA GLY A 345 28.10 -0.89 -5.33
C GLY A 345 29.20 -0.38 -4.39
N GLY A 346 28.88 0.27 -3.26
CA GLY A 346 29.91 0.81 -2.36
C GLY A 346 29.43 1.89 -1.39
N ASN A 347 30.36 2.68 -0.87
CA ASN A 347 30.05 3.79 0.03
C ASN A 347 29.37 4.92 -0.75
N ALA A 348 28.39 5.59 -0.14
CA ALA A 348 27.69 6.76 -0.66
C ALA A 348 26.99 7.49 0.50
N ASN A 349 27.62 8.56 1.01
CA ASN A 349 27.07 9.32 2.14
C ASN A 349 25.64 9.82 1.85
N GLY A 350 24.72 9.62 2.80
CA GLY A 350 23.33 10.05 2.66
C GLY A 350 22.38 9.06 1.99
N LEU A 351 22.89 7.92 1.52
CA LEU A 351 22.08 6.77 1.11
C LEU A 351 22.16 5.65 2.14
N ILE A 352 21.09 4.87 2.23
CA ILE A 352 21.07 3.64 3.02
C ILE A 352 20.74 2.49 2.07
N ALA A 353 21.61 1.50 2.00
CA ALA A 353 21.41 0.31 1.19
C ALA A 353 20.95 -0.86 2.06
N GLY A 354 20.11 -1.72 1.50
CA GLY A 354 19.69 -2.97 2.12
C GLY A 354 19.55 -4.09 1.10
N SER A 355 19.66 -5.33 1.57
CA SER A 355 19.39 -6.50 0.75
C SER A 355 18.83 -7.64 1.58
N TRP A 356 18.03 -8.50 0.94
CA TRP A 356 17.46 -9.69 1.56
C TRP A 356 17.27 -10.81 0.54
N PRO A 357 17.17 -12.08 0.98
CA PRO A 357 16.84 -13.20 0.10
C PRO A 357 15.43 -13.05 -0.46
N LEU A 358 15.27 -13.25 -1.76
CA LEU A 358 14.00 -13.22 -2.47
C LEU A 358 13.87 -14.47 -3.34
N THR A 359 12.67 -15.02 -3.44
CA THR A 359 12.37 -16.07 -4.43
C THR A 359 11.45 -15.51 -5.50
N VAL A 360 11.87 -15.64 -6.76
CA VAL A 360 11.08 -15.25 -7.94
C VAL A 360 11.01 -16.46 -8.87
N ASP A 361 9.80 -16.93 -9.16
CA ASP A 361 9.55 -18.11 -10.01
C ASP A 361 10.36 -19.35 -9.58
N GLY A 362 10.45 -19.58 -8.26
CA GLY A 362 11.21 -20.68 -7.67
C GLY A 362 12.73 -20.52 -7.69
N GLN A 363 13.26 -19.41 -8.19
CA GLN A 363 14.69 -19.11 -8.21
C GLN A 363 15.08 -18.17 -7.08
N ALA A 364 16.15 -18.50 -6.36
CA ALA A 364 16.73 -17.64 -5.34
C ALA A 364 17.42 -16.43 -5.99
N ARG A 365 17.12 -15.24 -5.48
CA ARG A 365 17.67 -13.95 -5.91
C ARG A 365 17.99 -13.10 -4.69
N GLN A 366 18.84 -12.09 -4.89
CA GLN A 366 19.06 -11.04 -3.89
C GLN A 366 18.19 -9.83 -4.24
N ALA A 367 17.24 -9.49 -3.38
CA ALA A 367 16.51 -8.25 -3.47
C ALA A 367 17.35 -7.07 -2.96
N THR A 368 17.06 -5.87 -3.45
CA THR A 368 17.75 -4.65 -3.07
C THR A 368 16.78 -3.57 -2.61
N LEU A 369 17.26 -2.72 -1.71
CA LEU A 369 16.62 -1.53 -1.19
C LEU A 369 17.63 -0.39 -1.20
N ALA A 370 17.18 0.78 -1.63
CA ALA A 370 17.84 2.06 -1.35
C ALA A 370 16.84 2.97 -0.63
N LEU A 371 17.23 3.52 0.51
CA LEU A 371 16.47 4.57 1.21
C LEU A 371 17.20 5.91 1.07
N LEU A 372 16.41 6.94 0.81
CA LEU A 372 16.85 8.32 0.71
C LEU A 372 16.07 9.16 1.73
N PRO A 373 16.63 9.43 2.91
CA PRO A 373 16.06 10.38 3.86
C PRO A 373 16.12 11.79 3.28
N VAL A 374 15.01 12.52 3.30
CA VAL A 374 14.93 13.90 2.80
C VAL A 374 14.91 14.88 3.97
N ASN A 375 14.03 14.64 4.93
CA ASN A 375 13.91 15.42 6.16
C ASN A 375 13.22 14.58 7.26
N ALA A 376 12.96 15.19 8.42
CA ALA A 376 12.38 14.49 9.57
C ALA A 376 10.97 13.90 9.34
N ARG A 377 10.24 14.33 8.30
CA ARG A 377 8.90 13.77 7.96
C ARG A 377 8.84 13.09 6.60
N LEU A 378 9.95 12.98 5.90
CA LEU A 378 9.96 12.50 4.53
C LEU A 378 11.21 11.69 4.22
N ALA A 379 10.98 10.47 3.77
CA ALA A 379 11.99 9.62 3.16
C ALA A 379 11.40 8.98 1.91
N TYR A 380 12.25 8.49 1.02
CA TYR A 380 11.84 7.70 -0.12
C TYR A 380 12.58 6.39 -0.12
N GLN A 381 11.94 5.39 -0.69
CA GLN A 381 12.55 4.08 -0.90
C GLN A 381 12.48 3.71 -2.36
N LEU A 382 13.50 3.02 -2.85
CA LEU A 382 13.46 2.27 -4.09
C LEU A 382 13.78 0.83 -3.74
N ARG A 383 12.84 -0.09 -3.96
CA ARG A 383 13.03 -1.48 -3.52
C ARG A 383 12.45 -2.50 -4.49
N GLN A 384 13.00 -3.70 -4.43
CA GLN A 384 12.45 -4.87 -5.08
C GLN A 384 11.06 -5.22 -4.52
N VAL A 385 10.12 -5.56 -5.42
CA VAL A 385 8.81 -6.09 -5.04
C VAL A 385 8.93 -7.58 -4.70
N GLU A 386 8.32 -7.99 -3.59
CA GLU A 386 8.26 -9.40 -3.18
C GLU A 386 7.60 -10.26 -4.27
N GLY A 387 8.16 -11.43 -4.55
CA GLY A 387 7.73 -12.33 -5.61
C GLY A 387 8.00 -11.87 -7.05
N GLY A 388 8.64 -10.71 -7.29
CA GLY A 388 8.81 -10.15 -8.64
C GLY A 388 10.20 -9.57 -8.93
N THR A 389 10.46 -9.28 -10.21
CA THR A 389 11.71 -8.66 -10.70
C THR A 389 11.64 -7.13 -10.79
N ARG A 390 10.47 -6.54 -10.59
CA ARG A 390 10.25 -5.09 -10.63
C ARG A 390 10.74 -4.40 -9.35
N GLN A 391 11.33 -3.22 -9.51
CA GLN A 391 11.54 -2.28 -8.41
C GLN A 391 10.46 -1.20 -8.41
N LEU A 392 10.08 -0.75 -7.22
CA LEU A 392 9.14 0.35 -7.02
C LEU A 392 9.73 1.40 -6.10
N MET A 393 9.56 2.65 -6.51
CA MET A 393 9.80 3.81 -5.70
C MET A 393 8.55 4.13 -4.90
N GLY A 394 8.73 4.32 -3.59
CA GLY A 394 7.68 4.71 -2.66
C GLY A 394 8.08 5.92 -1.84
N VAL A 395 7.08 6.67 -1.39
CA VAL A 395 7.23 7.79 -0.47
C VAL A 395 6.88 7.33 0.95
N CYS A 396 7.72 7.65 1.91
CA CYS A 396 7.60 7.22 3.30
C CYS A 396 7.44 8.43 4.22
N THR A 397 6.45 8.35 5.11
CA THR A 397 6.16 9.39 6.12
C THR A 397 6.14 8.75 7.51
N PRO A 398 6.61 9.43 8.56
CA PRO A 398 6.69 8.83 9.88
C PRO A 398 5.28 8.59 10.42
N MET A 399 5.08 7.42 11.01
CA MET A 399 3.86 7.08 11.74
C MET A 399 3.93 7.67 13.15
N PRO A 400 2.80 8.10 13.72
CA PRO A 400 2.76 8.42 15.14
C PRO A 400 3.17 7.20 15.95
N ALA A 401 3.85 7.42 17.08
CA ALA A 401 4.12 6.36 18.04
C ALA A 401 2.79 5.66 18.40
N GLU A 402 2.82 4.33 18.46
CA GLU A 402 1.63 3.57 18.85
C GLU A 402 1.29 3.90 20.31
N ALA A 403 0.04 4.30 20.56
CA ALA A 403 -0.43 4.57 21.91
C ALA A 403 -0.42 3.24 22.69
N GLY A 404 0.54 3.09 23.59
CA GLY A 404 0.67 1.87 24.38
C GLY A 404 -0.57 1.62 25.25
N ASN A 405 -0.91 0.35 25.43
CA ASN A 405 -1.88 -0.11 26.39
C ASN A 405 -1.20 -1.02 27.42
N SER A 406 -0.79 -0.43 28.53
CA SER A 406 -0.08 -1.12 29.60
C SER A 406 -0.90 -2.20 30.29
N ALA A 407 -2.23 -2.20 30.15
CA ALA A 407 -3.11 -3.18 30.76
C ALA A 407 -2.86 -4.61 30.24
N TYR A 408 -2.35 -4.76 29.01
CA TYR A 408 -2.19 -6.07 28.37
C TYR A 408 -0.71 -6.48 28.18
N LEU A 409 0.25 -5.57 28.43
CA LEU A 409 1.68 -5.83 28.19
C LEU A 409 2.22 -7.06 28.93
N GLY A 410 1.72 -7.32 30.15
CA GLY A 410 2.19 -8.42 30.99
C GLY A 410 1.57 -9.79 30.68
N ALA A 411 0.57 -9.86 29.79
CA ALA A 411 -0.15 -11.10 29.51
C ALA A 411 0.72 -12.10 28.75
N LYS A 412 0.55 -13.40 29.01
CA LYS A 412 1.33 -14.48 28.42
C LYS A 412 0.46 -15.39 27.58
N ALA A 413 1.08 -16.15 26.68
CA ALA A 413 0.36 -17.18 25.92
C ALA A 413 -0.40 -18.13 26.86
N ASN A 414 -1.65 -18.41 26.52
CA ASN A 414 -2.65 -19.16 27.28
C ASN A 414 -3.23 -18.48 28.53
N ASP A 415 -2.81 -17.25 28.86
CA ASP A 415 -3.53 -16.49 29.89
C ASP A 415 -4.98 -16.25 29.45
N ILE A 416 -5.90 -16.27 30.41
CA ILE A 416 -7.28 -15.84 30.23
C ILE A 416 -7.41 -14.47 30.88
N ILE A 417 -7.58 -13.45 30.04
CA ILE A 417 -7.62 -12.06 30.47
C ILE A 417 -8.98 -11.45 30.19
N LYS A 418 -9.34 -10.44 30.99
CA LYS A 418 -10.55 -9.64 30.76
C LYS A 418 -10.19 -8.45 29.90
N VAL A 419 -10.82 -8.31 28.74
CA VAL A 419 -10.61 -7.21 27.80
C VAL A 419 -11.83 -6.33 27.69
N THR A 420 -11.62 -5.03 27.45
CA THR A 420 -12.69 -4.10 27.07
C THR A 420 -12.83 -4.12 25.55
N LEU A 421 -14.04 -4.27 25.01
CA LEU A 421 -14.24 -4.41 23.57
C LEU A 421 -13.70 -3.23 22.77
N GLY A 422 -13.77 -2.01 23.31
CA GLY A 422 -13.22 -0.79 22.69
C GLY A 422 -11.71 -0.78 22.51
N ASP A 423 -10.98 -1.63 23.24
CA ASP A 423 -9.53 -1.76 23.11
C ASP A 423 -9.13 -2.68 21.96
N LEU A 424 -10.01 -3.60 21.56
CA LEU A 424 -9.72 -4.64 20.57
C LEU A 424 -9.52 -4.05 19.18
N ARG A 425 -8.43 -4.46 18.52
CA ARG A 425 -8.14 -4.15 17.12
C ARG A 425 -8.43 -5.36 16.23
N PRO A 426 -9.37 -5.27 15.28
CA PRO A 426 -9.64 -6.34 14.33
C PRO A 426 -8.42 -6.72 13.48
N THR A 427 -8.17 -8.03 13.31
CA THR A 427 -7.24 -8.56 12.30
C THR A 427 -7.93 -8.96 10.98
N GLN A 428 -9.18 -8.52 10.77
CA GLN A 428 -9.88 -8.66 9.50
C GLN A 428 -10.70 -7.39 9.19
N PRO A 429 -10.85 -7.00 7.92
CA PRO A 429 -11.60 -5.80 7.53
C PRO A 429 -13.09 -5.99 7.33
N ALA A 430 -13.57 -7.23 7.33
CA ALA A 430 -14.96 -7.53 7.04
C ALA A 430 -15.48 -8.64 7.94
N ILE A 431 -16.81 -8.70 8.08
CA ILE A 431 -17.58 -9.75 8.72
C ILE A 431 -18.81 -10.05 7.85
N GLY A 432 -19.50 -11.14 8.13
CA GLY A 432 -20.78 -11.43 7.52
C GLY A 432 -21.90 -10.84 8.37
N TYR A 433 -22.54 -9.77 7.90
CA TYR A 433 -23.55 -9.07 8.71
C TYR A 433 -24.73 -9.97 9.06
N ASP A 434 -25.16 -10.85 8.17
CA ASP A 434 -26.31 -11.71 8.40
C ASP A 434 -26.07 -12.75 9.50
N GLN A 435 -24.81 -13.13 9.75
CA GLN A 435 -24.48 -13.95 10.91
C GLN A 435 -24.71 -13.19 12.22
N ILE A 436 -24.47 -11.88 12.24
CA ILE A 436 -24.74 -11.03 13.40
C ILE A 436 -26.24 -10.71 13.50
N TYR A 437 -26.91 -10.41 12.39
CA TYR A 437 -28.36 -10.23 12.38
C TYR A 437 -29.10 -11.48 12.85
N TYR A 438 -28.61 -12.68 12.54
CA TYR A 438 -29.09 -13.91 13.16
C TYR A 438 -29.02 -13.84 14.69
N LYS A 439 -27.85 -13.46 15.25
CA LYS A 439 -27.66 -13.37 16.70
C LYS A 439 -28.57 -12.31 17.33
N LEU A 440 -28.60 -11.10 16.77
CA LEU A 440 -29.44 -10.01 17.27
C LEU A 440 -30.94 -10.32 17.17
N GLY A 441 -31.39 -10.91 16.06
CA GLY A 441 -32.76 -11.39 15.89
C GLY A 441 -33.13 -12.47 16.91
N ARG A 442 -32.20 -13.38 17.20
CA ARG A 442 -32.38 -14.38 18.25
C ARG A 442 -32.44 -13.75 19.65
N TYR A 443 -31.64 -12.73 19.93
CA TYR A 443 -31.68 -12.03 21.22
C TYR A 443 -32.99 -11.26 21.41
N ALA A 444 -33.54 -10.69 20.33
CA ALA A 444 -34.84 -10.03 20.36
C ALA A 444 -35.98 -11.01 20.67
N ALA A 445 -35.92 -12.23 20.11
CA ALA A 445 -36.93 -13.26 20.32
C ALA A 445 -36.77 -14.04 21.65
N ASP A 446 -35.53 -14.25 22.09
CA ASP A 446 -35.17 -14.94 23.33
C ASP A 446 -34.00 -14.20 24.02
N PRO A 447 -34.31 -13.21 24.88
CA PRO A 447 -33.31 -12.35 25.52
C PRO A 447 -32.29 -13.09 26.39
N VAL A 448 -32.57 -14.32 26.83
CA VAL A 448 -31.60 -15.12 27.60
C VAL A 448 -30.40 -15.51 26.72
N LYS A 449 -30.58 -15.63 25.40
CA LYS A 449 -29.55 -16.14 24.48
C LYS A 449 -28.32 -15.28 24.37
N LYS A 450 -28.43 -13.96 24.61
CA LYS A 450 -27.25 -13.10 24.63
C LYS A 450 -26.33 -13.41 25.81
N PHE A 451 -26.91 -13.76 26.97
CA PHE A 451 -26.14 -14.18 28.15
C PHE A 451 -25.60 -15.59 28.00
N ASP A 452 -26.33 -16.49 27.32
CA ASP A 452 -25.80 -17.81 26.93
C ASP A 452 -24.54 -17.65 26.06
N ASP A 453 -24.63 -16.85 24.99
CA ASP A 453 -23.50 -16.60 24.08
C ASP A 453 -22.33 -15.90 24.80
N ALA A 454 -22.60 -14.98 25.73
CA ALA A 454 -21.56 -14.34 26.54
C ALA A 454 -20.86 -15.35 27.47
N CYS A 455 -21.62 -16.21 28.15
CA CYS A 455 -21.07 -17.29 28.96
C CYS A 455 -20.26 -18.28 28.10
N GLU A 456 -20.76 -18.67 26.92
CA GLU A 456 -20.05 -19.54 25.98
C GLU A 456 -18.70 -18.95 25.58
N ALA A 457 -18.70 -17.69 25.13
CA ALA A 457 -17.49 -16.98 24.70
C ALA A 457 -16.45 -16.78 25.83
N ASN A 458 -16.89 -16.77 27.10
CA ASN A 458 -16.02 -16.73 28.27
C ASN A 458 -15.52 -18.12 28.71
N GLY A 459 -15.86 -19.19 27.99
CA GLY A 459 -15.53 -20.58 28.35
C GLY A 459 -16.36 -21.12 29.52
N GLN A 460 -17.52 -20.50 29.80
CA GLN A 460 -18.40 -20.78 30.94
C GLN A 460 -19.65 -21.58 30.55
N ASN A 461 -19.67 -22.13 29.33
CA ASN A 461 -20.76 -22.90 28.74
C ASN A 461 -22.02 -22.06 28.44
N LYS A 462 -22.93 -21.86 29.41
CA LYS A 462 -24.17 -21.09 29.21
C LYS A 462 -24.62 -20.40 30.49
N SER A 463 -25.60 -19.50 30.38
CA SER A 463 -26.15 -18.80 31.54
C SER A 463 -26.85 -19.77 32.50
N LYS A 464 -26.69 -19.52 33.80
CA LYS A 464 -27.37 -20.23 34.90
C LYS A 464 -28.53 -19.39 35.45
N SER A 465 -28.31 -18.09 35.62
CA SER A 465 -29.32 -17.12 36.02
C SER A 465 -29.03 -15.77 35.37
N ALA A 466 -30.04 -15.21 34.71
CA ALA A 466 -29.98 -13.92 34.03
C ALA A 466 -31.31 -13.17 34.27
N PRO A 467 -31.42 -12.36 35.33
CA PRO A 467 -32.63 -11.60 35.63
C PRO A 467 -32.85 -10.51 34.56
N LEU A 468 -33.70 -10.78 33.57
CA LEU A 468 -33.84 -9.95 32.36
C LEU A 468 -34.11 -8.45 32.59
N ALA A 469 -34.67 -8.07 33.75
CA ALA A 469 -34.90 -6.68 34.11
C ALA A 469 -33.62 -5.90 34.49
N THR A 470 -32.54 -6.60 34.85
CA THR A 470 -31.31 -6.00 35.40
C THR A 470 -30.02 -6.55 34.80
N ALA A 471 -30.05 -7.76 34.23
CA ALA A 471 -28.91 -8.38 33.57
C ALA A 471 -28.52 -7.61 32.31
N ARG A 472 -27.23 -7.36 32.12
CA ARG A 472 -26.66 -6.59 31.02
C ARG A 472 -25.37 -7.20 30.47
N LEU A 473 -25.15 -7.12 29.17
CA LEU A 473 -23.92 -7.59 28.52
C LEU A 473 -22.68 -6.75 28.87
N ASP A 474 -22.86 -5.45 29.11
CA ASP A 474 -21.79 -4.56 29.55
C ASP A 474 -21.41 -4.72 31.04
N ASP A 475 -22.20 -5.48 31.80
CA ASP A 475 -21.92 -5.85 33.19
C ASP A 475 -22.01 -7.37 33.42
N LEU A 476 -20.89 -8.06 33.21
CA LEU A 476 -20.78 -9.51 33.45
C LEU A 476 -21.08 -9.96 34.89
N SER A 477 -21.19 -9.05 35.87
CA SER A 477 -21.56 -9.41 37.24
C SER A 477 -23.07 -9.48 37.47
N SER A 478 -23.86 -8.96 36.52
CA SER A 478 -25.32 -8.90 36.60
C SER A 478 -26.03 -10.23 36.25
N PHE A 479 -25.28 -11.25 35.83
CA PHE A 479 -25.76 -12.61 35.54
C PHE A 479 -24.70 -13.65 35.94
N THR A 480 -25.11 -14.92 36.00
CA THR A 480 -24.21 -16.03 36.36
C THR A 480 -24.18 -17.09 35.28
N CYS A 481 -23.05 -17.77 35.15
CA CYS A 481 -22.87 -18.87 34.21
C CYS A 481 -22.86 -20.23 34.91
N THR A 482 -23.04 -21.30 34.13
CA THR A 482 -23.07 -22.68 34.64
C THR A 482 -21.70 -23.25 34.97
N LYS A 483 -20.62 -22.63 34.49
CA LYS A 483 -19.23 -23.01 34.74
C LYS A 483 -18.37 -21.78 35.06
N ASP A 484 -17.19 -22.01 35.62
CA ASP A 484 -16.20 -20.97 35.86
C ASP A 484 -15.54 -20.53 34.56
N VAL A 485 -15.02 -19.29 34.54
CA VAL A 485 -14.31 -18.72 33.39
C VAL A 485 -13.22 -19.66 32.92
N GLY A 486 -13.16 -19.92 31.61
CA GLY A 486 -12.10 -20.74 31.03
C GLY A 486 -12.23 -22.25 31.24
N THR A 487 -13.33 -22.74 31.83
CA THR A 487 -13.56 -24.20 31.96
C THR A 487 -13.61 -24.89 30.60
N LYS A 488 -14.07 -24.18 29.56
CA LYS A 488 -14.09 -24.60 28.16
C LYS A 488 -13.23 -23.67 27.30
N PRO A 489 -11.89 -23.82 27.33
CA PRO A 489 -11.00 -22.92 26.61
C PRO A 489 -11.12 -23.00 25.08
N GLU A 490 -11.74 -24.06 24.54
CA GLU A 490 -12.04 -24.24 23.11
C GLU A 490 -13.21 -23.36 22.61
N ASP A 491 -14.11 -22.93 23.50
CA ASP A 491 -15.21 -22.03 23.17
C ASP A 491 -14.76 -20.56 23.19
N MET A 492 -13.61 -20.28 23.81
CA MET A 492 -13.09 -18.94 24.00
C MET A 492 -12.50 -18.35 22.74
N LYS A 493 -12.68 -17.04 22.59
CA LYS A 493 -12.06 -16.25 21.52
C LYS A 493 -10.61 -15.95 21.83
N THR A 494 -9.86 -15.55 20.79
CA THR A 494 -8.41 -15.39 20.88
C THR A 494 -7.95 -14.00 20.46
N LEU A 495 -6.87 -13.53 21.07
CA LEU A 495 -6.12 -12.36 20.63
C LEU A 495 -4.62 -12.63 20.64
N VAL A 496 -3.89 -11.74 19.97
CA VAL A 496 -2.44 -11.57 20.15
C VAL A 496 -2.19 -10.18 20.72
N VAL A 497 -1.34 -10.09 21.75
CA VAL A 497 -0.86 -8.79 22.25
C VAL A 497 0.22 -8.28 21.30
N GLY A 498 -0.04 -7.18 20.61
CA GLY A 498 0.87 -6.54 19.67
C GLY A 498 1.73 -5.44 20.31
N PRO A 499 2.51 -4.71 19.49
CA PRO A 499 3.42 -3.68 19.96
C PRO A 499 2.70 -2.63 20.82
N GLY A 500 3.40 -2.13 21.84
CA GLY A 500 2.80 -1.24 22.83
C GLY A 500 1.72 -1.87 23.72
N GLY A 501 1.40 -3.15 23.58
CA GLY A 501 0.34 -3.82 24.36
C GLY A 501 -1.04 -3.76 23.71
N VAL A 502 -1.12 -3.40 22.42
CA VAL A 502 -2.40 -3.32 21.71
C VAL A 502 -2.99 -4.73 21.51
N PRO A 503 -4.24 -5.00 21.91
CA PRO A 503 -4.84 -6.34 21.79
C PRO A 503 -5.47 -6.55 20.40
N TYR A 504 -4.82 -7.34 19.55
CA TYR A 504 -5.32 -7.67 18.22
C TYR A 504 -6.17 -8.93 18.24
N LEU A 505 -7.46 -8.78 17.91
CA LEU A 505 -8.43 -9.87 17.94
C LEU A 505 -8.20 -10.83 16.76
N THR A 506 -7.82 -12.08 17.04
CA THR A 506 -7.52 -13.11 16.04
C THR A 506 -8.68 -14.07 15.78
N ASP A 507 -9.56 -14.28 16.77
CA ASP A 507 -10.88 -14.91 16.60
C ASP A 507 -11.92 -14.10 17.38
N GLY A 508 -13.18 -14.13 16.96
CA GLY A 508 -14.32 -13.60 17.70
C GLY A 508 -14.91 -12.32 17.12
N HIS A 509 -14.52 -11.88 15.91
CA HIS A 509 -15.03 -10.64 15.31
C HIS A 509 -16.55 -10.60 15.22
N HIS A 510 -17.20 -11.70 14.82
CA HIS A 510 -18.67 -11.80 14.81
C HIS A 510 -19.28 -11.88 16.21
N THR A 511 -18.67 -12.67 17.11
CA THR A 511 -19.15 -12.85 18.48
C THR A 511 -19.14 -11.51 19.23
N PHE A 512 -18.01 -10.82 19.23
CA PHE A 512 -17.86 -9.57 19.94
C PHE A 512 -18.51 -8.40 19.21
N SER A 513 -18.68 -8.44 17.89
CA SER A 513 -19.57 -7.48 17.21
C SER A 513 -21.04 -7.71 17.58
N SER A 514 -21.48 -8.95 17.82
CA SER A 514 -22.86 -9.19 18.29
C SER A 514 -23.08 -8.61 19.70
N VAL A 515 -22.08 -8.71 20.59
CA VAL A 515 -22.10 -8.03 21.89
C VAL A 515 -22.04 -6.51 21.72
N TRP A 516 -21.20 -6.01 20.82
CA TRP A 516 -21.07 -4.58 20.54
C TRP A 516 -22.38 -3.94 20.05
N GLU A 517 -23.07 -4.59 19.11
CA GLU A 517 -24.31 -4.12 18.49
C GLU A 517 -25.55 -4.37 19.36
N SER A 518 -25.43 -5.13 20.45
CA SER A 518 -26.54 -5.33 21.39
C SER A 518 -26.83 -4.05 22.18
N ALA A 519 -28.12 -3.79 22.45
CA ALA A 519 -28.57 -2.55 23.09
C ALA A 519 -27.94 -2.25 24.46
N ASP A 520 -27.57 -3.30 25.20
CA ASP A 520 -26.91 -3.25 26.51
C ASP A 520 -25.43 -3.65 26.47
N GLY A 521 -24.80 -3.55 25.28
CA GLY A 521 -23.38 -3.82 25.07
C GLY A 521 -22.58 -2.57 24.70
N GLY A 522 -21.88 -2.62 23.56
CA GLY A 522 -21.05 -1.52 23.06
C GLY A 522 -19.60 -1.50 23.54
N SER A 523 -18.93 -0.37 23.34
CA SER A 523 -17.47 -0.25 23.49
C SER A 523 -16.93 -0.50 24.89
N LYS A 524 -17.75 -0.29 25.92
CA LYS A 524 -17.39 -0.50 27.33
C LYS A 524 -17.61 -1.93 27.80
N ALA A 525 -18.31 -2.76 27.02
CA ALA A 525 -18.53 -4.15 27.37
C ALA A 525 -17.20 -4.87 27.53
N ARG A 526 -17.17 -5.85 28.44
CA ARG A 526 -15.97 -6.62 28.76
C ARG A 526 -16.22 -8.09 28.55
N MET A 527 -15.22 -8.79 28.01
CA MET A 527 -15.27 -10.23 27.76
C MET A 527 -13.99 -10.89 28.27
N TRP A 528 -14.07 -12.17 28.65
CA TRP A 528 -12.89 -12.99 28.91
C TRP A 528 -12.41 -13.59 27.60
N ILE A 529 -11.11 -13.51 27.36
CA ILE A 529 -10.49 -13.94 26.12
C ILE A 529 -9.18 -14.67 26.41
N LYS A 530 -8.86 -15.65 25.57
CA LYS A 530 -7.61 -16.41 25.67
C LYS A 530 -6.51 -15.70 24.87
N VAL A 531 -5.37 -15.46 25.50
CA VAL A 531 -4.19 -14.92 24.82
C VAL A 531 -3.53 -16.03 24.01
N GLN A 532 -3.44 -15.86 22.70
CA GLN A 532 -2.75 -16.79 21.82
C GLN A 532 -1.23 -16.62 21.92
N ASP A 533 -0.75 -15.37 21.91
CA ASP A 533 0.65 -15.02 22.05
C ASP A 533 0.83 -13.57 22.50
N ASN A 534 2.01 -13.24 23.03
CA ASN A 534 2.42 -11.87 23.29
C ASN A 534 3.62 -11.52 22.42
N LEU A 535 3.37 -10.69 21.40
CA LEU A 535 4.32 -10.21 20.42
C LEU A 535 4.64 -8.71 20.62
N SER A 536 4.44 -8.18 21.82
CA SER A 536 4.58 -6.75 22.12
C SER A 536 5.99 -6.20 21.99
N THR A 537 7.00 -7.07 21.96
CA THR A 537 8.41 -6.70 21.77
C THR A 537 8.81 -6.56 20.30
N LEU A 538 7.95 -6.96 19.36
CA LEU A 538 8.20 -6.78 17.94
C LEU A 538 7.98 -5.32 17.54
N SER A 539 8.68 -4.87 16.49
CA SER A 539 8.30 -3.64 15.80
C SER A 539 6.97 -3.82 15.06
N ARG A 540 6.30 -2.72 14.69
CA ARG A 540 5.01 -2.79 13.97
C ARG A 540 5.10 -3.54 12.64
N GLY A 541 6.16 -3.29 11.85
CA GLY A 541 6.42 -4.01 10.61
C GLY A 541 6.65 -5.52 10.84
N ALA A 542 7.48 -5.87 11.83
CA ALA A 542 7.74 -7.28 12.17
C ALA A 542 6.50 -7.99 12.71
N PHE A 543 5.67 -7.28 13.49
CA PHE A 543 4.43 -7.79 14.05
C PHE A 543 3.43 -8.21 12.95
N PHE A 544 3.10 -7.30 12.02
CA PHE A 544 2.14 -7.63 10.97
C PHE A 544 2.68 -8.66 9.96
N ARG A 545 3.99 -8.65 9.68
CA ARG A 545 4.63 -9.73 8.94
C ARG A 545 4.43 -11.08 9.64
N THR A 546 4.59 -11.11 10.97
CA THR A 546 4.40 -12.32 11.79
C THR A 546 2.96 -12.80 11.77
N LEU A 547 1.98 -11.90 11.93
CA LEU A 547 0.56 -12.26 11.83
C LEU A 547 0.23 -12.84 10.45
N ARG A 548 0.74 -12.24 9.37
CA ARG A 548 0.54 -12.75 8.00
C ARG A 548 1.16 -14.13 7.83
N ALA A 549 2.42 -14.32 8.25
CA ALA A 549 3.12 -15.60 8.15
C ALA A 549 2.41 -16.72 8.93
N ARG A 550 1.87 -16.38 10.11
CA ARG A 550 1.10 -17.30 10.96
C ARG A 550 -0.37 -17.42 10.56
N LYS A 551 -0.83 -16.73 9.51
CA LYS A 551 -2.22 -16.70 9.04
C LYS A 551 -3.20 -16.29 10.16
N LEU A 552 -2.85 -15.23 10.89
CA LEU A 552 -3.63 -14.62 11.98
C LEU A 552 -4.25 -13.26 11.60
N VAL A 553 -4.13 -12.87 10.32
CA VAL A 553 -4.72 -11.66 9.75
C VAL A 553 -5.31 -11.97 8.38
N TRP A 554 -6.49 -11.41 8.10
CA TRP A 554 -7.15 -11.46 6.79
C TRP A 554 -7.06 -10.09 6.14
N LEU A 555 -6.38 -10.00 5.00
CA LEU A 555 -6.09 -8.74 4.31
C LEU A 555 -6.82 -8.63 2.96
N LYS A 556 -8.10 -9.03 2.93
CA LYS A 556 -9.02 -8.75 1.82
C LYS A 556 -10.29 -8.10 2.34
N ASP A 557 -10.71 -6.99 1.76
CA ASP A 557 -11.92 -6.28 2.14
C ASP A 557 -13.21 -7.04 1.75
N ALA A 558 -14.37 -6.45 2.07
CA ALA A 558 -15.68 -7.04 1.79
C ALA A 558 -15.92 -7.35 0.30
N ASP A 559 -15.25 -6.64 -0.60
CA ASP A 559 -15.32 -6.83 -2.05
C ASP A 559 -14.22 -7.76 -2.58
N ASN A 560 -13.51 -8.48 -1.69
CA ASN A 560 -12.34 -9.31 -1.97
C ASN A 560 -11.08 -8.58 -2.41
N ARG A 561 -11.00 -7.25 -2.33
CA ARG A 561 -9.82 -6.53 -2.79
C ARG A 561 -8.73 -6.65 -1.74
N ALA A 562 -7.50 -6.86 -2.18
CA ALA A 562 -6.35 -6.84 -1.29
C ALA A 562 -6.26 -5.49 -0.57
N ILE A 563 -5.95 -5.54 0.71
CA ILE A 563 -5.67 -4.39 1.56
C ILE A 563 -4.34 -4.59 2.28
N THR A 564 -3.87 -3.54 2.92
CA THR A 564 -2.70 -3.52 3.79
C THR A 564 -3.13 -3.44 5.27
N PRO A 565 -2.27 -3.82 6.22
CA PRO A 565 -2.56 -3.72 7.66
C PRO A 565 -3.07 -2.37 8.14
N VAL A 566 -2.59 -1.25 7.58
CA VAL A 566 -3.07 0.09 7.95
C VAL A 566 -4.51 0.40 7.51
N GLN A 567 -5.11 -0.48 6.70
CA GLN A 567 -6.51 -0.38 6.28
C GLN A 567 -7.43 -1.25 7.14
N LEU A 568 -6.88 -1.99 8.11
CA LEU A 568 -7.70 -2.71 9.07
C LEU A 568 -8.56 -1.73 9.90
N PRO A 569 -9.80 -2.09 10.26
CA PRO A 569 -10.68 -1.26 11.05
C PRO A 569 -10.08 -0.94 12.42
N ALA A 570 -10.41 0.22 12.97
CA ALA A 570 -9.92 0.63 14.28
C ALA A 570 -10.70 -0.01 15.44
N GLY A 571 -11.87 -0.60 15.20
CA GLY A 571 -12.70 -1.19 16.25
C GLY A 571 -13.74 -2.18 15.72
N LEU A 572 -14.47 -2.80 16.64
CA LEU A 572 -15.51 -3.80 16.36
C LEU A 572 -16.85 -3.17 16.01
N GLY A 573 -17.77 -3.96 15.45
CA GLY A 573 -19.11 -3.50 15.07
C GLY A 573 -19.19 -2.84 13.69
N PHE A 574 -20.42 -2.63 13.23
CA PHE A 574 -20.76 -2.17 11.89
C PHE A 574 -20.30 -0.73 11.64
N GLY A 575 -20.43 0.12 12.66
CA GLY A 575 -20.09 1.54 12.57
C GLY A 575 -18.59 1.87 12.59
N ASN A 576 -17.73 0.87 12.86
CA ASN A 576 -16.29 1.09 13.07
C ASN A 576 -15.39 0.57 11.93
N GLY A 577 -15.99 0.28 10.78
CA GLY A 577 -15.26 -0.02 9.54
C GLY A 577 -15.16 -1.50 9.17
N LEU A 578 -15.73 -2.42 9.96
CA LEU A 578 -15.88 -3.82 9.55
C LEU A 578 -16.93 -3.92 8.44
N GLY A 579 -16.50 -4.09 7.20
CA GLY A 579 -17.40 -4.20 6.04
C GLY A 579 -18.24 -5.49 6.02
N ASN A 580 -19.30 -5.50 5.21
CA ASN A 580 -20.16 -6.67 5.04
C ASN A 580 -19.68 -7.56 3.87
N ASP A 581 -18.94 -8.63 4.16
CA ASP A 581 -18.67 -9.68 3.19
C ASP A 581 -19.90 -10.61 3.09
N ARG A 582 -20.70 -10.44 2.03
CA ARG A 582 -21.92 -11.26 1.80
C ARG A 582 -21.61 -12.74 1.57
N TYR A 583 -20.42 -13.07 1.07
CA TYR A 583 -19.99 -14.47 0.94
C TYR A 583 -19.57 -15.04 2.28
N ARG A 584 -19.02 -14.23 3.20
CA ARG A 584 -18.77 -14.66 4.59
C ARG A 584 -20.08 -15.00 5.32
N SER A 585 -21.16 -14.27 5.06
CA SER A 585 -22.51 -14.61 5.53
C SER A 585 -23.03 -15.90 4.90
N LEU A 586 -22.93 -16.04 3.57
CA LEU A 586 -23.36 -17.23 2.85
C LEU A 586 -22.71 -18.50 3.42
N VAL A 587 -21.39 -18.48 3.63
CA VAL A 587 -20.64 -19.63 4.14
C VAL A 587 -21.03 -20.00 5.58
N TYR A 588 -21.41 -19.02 6.40
CA TYR A 588 -21.94 -19.33 7.74
C TYR A 588 -23.21 -20.19 7.66
N PHE A 589 -24.06 -19.93 6.67
CA PHE A 589 -25.29 -20.70 6.45
C PHE A 589 -25.07 -22.03 5.72
N THR A 590 -23.92 -22.28 5.10
CA THR A 590 -23.59 -23.60 4.51
C THR A 590 -22.89 -24.55 5.48
N ARG A 591 -22.61 -24.11 6.72
CA ARG A 591 -21.96 -24.94 7.74
C ARG A 591 -22.84 -26.12 8.11
N ASP A 592 -22.21 -27.29 8.21
CA ASP A 592 -22.83 -28.60 8.43
C ASP A 592 -23.73 -29.07 7.27
N ILE A 593 -23.78 -28.31 6.16
CA ILE A 593 -24.53 -28.62 4.93
C ILE A 593 -23.60 -28.95 3.77
N GLY A 594 -22.58 -28.12 3.53
CA GLY A 594 -21.58 -28.31 2.47
C GLY A 594 -20.15 -28.52 2.98
N TYR A 595 -19.87 -28.06 4.20
CA TYR A 595 -18.61 -28.27 4.92
C TYR A 595 -18.88 -28.34 6.43
N GLN A 596 -17.93 -28.86 7.20
CA GLN A 596 -17.95 -28.87 8.66
C GLN A 596 -16.69 -28.20 9.23
N GLN A 597 -16.79 -27.64 10.43
CA GLN A 597 -15.62 -27.11 11.13
C GLN A 597 -14.75 -28.28 11.62
N LEU A 598 -13.48 -28.31 11.22
CA LEU A 598 -12.52 -29.31 11.70
C LEU A 598 -11.89 -28.87 13.01
N ALA A 599 -11.46 -29.84 13.83
CA ALA A 599 -10.62 -29.56 14.98
C ALA A 599 -9.31 -28.90 14.54
N GLY A 600 -8.94 -27.78 15.16
CA GLY A 600 -7.76 -27.01 14.76
C GLY A 600 -7.88 -26.32 13.40
N ALA A 601 -9.10 -26.16 12.88
CA ALA A 601 -9.35 -25.35 11.71
C ALA A 601 -8.81 -23.92 11.90
N THR A 602 -8.33 -23.32 10.82
CA THR A 602 -7.91 -21.92 10.81
C THR A 602 -9.09 -20.99 11.05
N GLU A 603 -8.84 -19.88 11.75
CA GLU A 603 -9.80 -18.80 12.01
C GLU A 603 -10.43 -18.18 10.74
N PHE A 604 -9.81 -18.41 9.58
CA PHE A 604 -10.28 -17.88 8.28
C PHE A 604 -10.92 -18.92 7.36
N THR A 605 -11.31 -20.10 7.89
CA THR A 605 -11.92 -21.18 7.10
C THR A 605 -13.09 -20.68 6.23
N GLU A 606 -14.00 -19.91 6.81
CA GLU A 606 -15.15 -19.40 6.07
C GLU A 606 -14.79 -18.31 5.05
N PHE A 607 -13.71 -17.55 5.29
CA PHE A 607 -13.21 -16.59 4.31
C PHE A 607 -12.57 -17.29 3.11
N TYR A 608 -11.85 -18.39 3.31
CA TYR A 608 -11.32 -19.19 2.21
C TYR A 608 -12.43 -19.77 1.33
N TRP A 609 -13.47 -20.33 1.94
CA TRP A 609 -14.66 -20.76 1.21
C TRP A 609 -15.37 -19.60 0.50
N GLY A 610 -15.50 -18.44 1.15
CA GLY A 610 -16.12 -17.25 0.55
C GLY A 610 -15.34 -16.70 -0.64
N ASP A 611 -14.00 -16.71 -0.56
CA ASP A 611 -13.10 -16.37 -1.67
C ASP A 611 -13.29 -17.31 -2.86
N TRP A 612 -13.54 -18.60 -2.63
CA TRP A 612 -13.83 -19.54 -3.71
C TRP A 612 -15.26 -19.40 -4.26
N LEU A 613 -16.26 -19.37 -3.38
CA LEU A 613 -17.69 -19.34 -3.75
C LEU A 613 -18.08 -18.12 -4.56
N ARG A 614 -17.42 -16.97 -4.39
CA ARG A 614 -17.70 -15.78 -5.21
C ARG A 614 -17.43 -15.96 -6.70
N ARG A 615 -16.66 -16.99 -7.08
CA ARG A 615 -16.48 -17.40 -8.48
C ARG A 615 -17.50 -18.45 -8.96
N GLN A 616 -18.25 -19.05 -8.04
CA GLN A 616 -19.18 -20.16 -8.32
C GLN A 616 -20.64 -19.73 -8.28
N VAL A 617 -21.00 -18.84 -7.34
CA VAL A 617 -22.37 -18.40 -7.10
C VAL A 617 -22.42 -16.88 -7.20
N LYS A 618 -23.17 -16.35 -8.17
CA LYS A 618 -23.36 -14.91 -8.34
C LYS A 618 -24.51 -14.43 -7.43
N LEU A 619 -24.17 -13.91 -6.24
CA LEU A 619 -25.17 -13.51 -5.24
C LEU A 619 -26.14 -12.42 -5.71
N SER A 620 -25.77 -11.61 -6.70
CA SER A 620 -26.68 -10.61 -7.28
C SER A 620 -27.87 -11.22 -8.03
N GLY A 621 -27.86 -12.53 -8.30
CA GLY A 621 -28.99 -13.25 -8.90
C GLY A 621 -30.04 -13.71 -7.88
N TYR A 622 -29.84 -13.44 -6.59
CA TYR A 622 -30.73 -13.86 -5.51
C TYR A 622 -31.25 -12.63 -4.74
N ASN A 623 -32.51 -12.69 -4.32
CA ASN A 623 -33.05 -11.75 -3.36
C ASN A 623 -32.71 -12.24 -1.96
N LEU A 624 -31.67 -11.68 -1.33
CA LEU A 624 -31.28 -12.15 0.01
C LEU A 624 -32.26 -11.72 1.10
N ASP A 625 -33.16 -10.78 0.83
CA ASP A 625 -34.25 -10.34 1.72
C ASP A 625 -35.46 -11.28 1.69
N ASP A 626 -35.48 -12.26 0.79
CA ASP A 626 -36.48 -13.32 0.78
C ASP A 626 -35.88 -14.63 1.31
N ASN A 627 -36.57 -15.26 2.26
CA ASN A 627 -36.08 -16.50 2.89
C ASN A 627 -35.89 -17.62 1.86
N ALA A 628 -36.81 -17.79 0.91
CA ALA A 628 -36.75 -18.88 -0.07
C ALA A 628 -35.62 -18.64 -1.10
N SER A 629 -35.47 -17.41 -1.57
CA SER A 629 -34.40 -17.02 -2.50
C SER A 629 -33.02 -17.11 -1.84
N TYR A 630 -32.87 -16.66 -0.58
CA TYR A 630 -31.61 -16.82 0.15
C TYR A 630 -31.29 -18.30 0.41
N LEU A 631 -32.28 -19.10 0.82
CA LEU A 631 -32.10 -20.54 1.00
C LEU A 631 -31.68 -21.24 -0.31
N SER A 632 -32.16 -20.75 -1.46
CA SER A 632 -31.71 -21.22 -2.78
C SER A 632 -30.24 -20.88 -3.06
N ALA A 633 -29.76 -19.71 -2.63
CA ALA A 633 -28.34 -19.37 -2.70
C ALA A 633 -27.49 -20.28 -1.80
N VAL A 634 -27.96 -20.57 -0.57
CA VAL A 634 -27.30 -21.51 0.35
C VAL A 634 -27.21 -22.90 -0.26
N ARG A 635 -28.29 -23.40 -0.88
CA ARG A 635 -28.28 -24.69 -1.57
C ARG A 635 -27.26 -24.70 -2.69
N ALA A 636 -27.27 -23.71 -3.57
CA ALA A 636 -26.32 -23.61 -4.68
C ALA A 636 -24.86 -23.63 -4.19
N ALA A 637 -24.57 -22.87 -3.13
CA ALA A 637 -23.24 -22.81 -2.54
C ALA A 637 -22.80 -24.13 -1.90
N ALA A 638 -23.64 -24.74 -1.06
CA ALA A 638 -23.32 -26.01 -0.42
C ALA A 638 -23.20 -27.15 -1.44
N THR A 639 -24.05 -27.18 -2.47
CA THR A 639 -23.92 -28.14 -3.59
C THR A 639 -22.59 -27.96 -4.33
N ALA A 640 -22.17 -26.72 -4.59
CA ALA A 640 -20.87 -26.46 -5.22
C ALA A 640 -19.71 -26.95 -4.32
N MET A 641 -19.78 -26.70 -3.01
CA MET A 641 -18.77 -27.17 -2.05
C MET A 641 -18.64 -28.70 -2.07
N VAL A 642 -19.75 -29.44 -1.96
CA VAL A 642 -19.69 -30.91 -1.96
C VAL A 642 -19.30 -31.48 -3.32
N ALA A 643 -19.59 -30.80 -4.43
CA ALA A 643 -19.15 -31.24 -5.75
C ALA A 643 -17.63 -31.06 -5.98
N LEU A 644 -16.97 -30.20 -5.19
CA LEU A 644 -15.54 -29.93 -5.33
C LEU A 644 -14.71 -31.15 -4.90
N ALA A 645 -13.73 -31.52 -5.73
CA ALA A 645 -12.83 -32.63 -5.42
C ALA A 645 -12.04 -32.36 -4.12
N PRO A 646 -11.84 -33.35 -3.23
CA PRO A 646 -11.18 -33.15 -1.94
C PRO A 646 -9.81 -32.47 -2.02
N GLY A 647 -9.01 -32.79 -3.04
CA GLY A 647 -7.68 -32.22 -3.28
C GLY A 647 -7.65 -30.90 -4.05
N ALA A 648 -8.81 -30.38 -4.49
CA ALA A 648 -8.84 -29.11 -5.21
C ALA A 648 -8.54 -27.94 -4.28
N VAL A 649 -7.70 -27.01 -4.74
CA VAL A 649 -7.35 -25.80 -3.98
C VAL A 649 -8.52 -24.83 -3.98
N VAL A 650 -8.96 -24.43 -2.79
CA VAL A 650 -10.04 -23.47 -2.54
C VAL A 650 -9.48 -22.05 -2.52
N SER A 651 -8.56 -21.78 -1.60
CA SER A 651 -7.88 -20.48 -1.46
C SER A 651 -6.61 -20.61 -0.60
N ASN A 652 -5.63 -19.74 -0.81
CA ASN A 652 -4.38 -19.65 -0.02
C ASN A 652 -3.66 -21.00 0.21
N GLY A 653 -3.63 -21.84 -0.83
CA GLY A 653 -3.04 -23.18 -0.82
C GLY A 653 -3.82 -24.23 -0.02
N LYS A 654 -4.99 -23.90 0.53
CA LYS A 654 -5.84 -24.84 1.26
C LYS A 654 -6.76 -25.61 0.33
N THR A 655 -6.80 -26.92 0.52
CA THR A 655 -7.66 -27.84 -0.24
C THR A 655 -9.07 -27.92 0.35
N ALA A 656 -10.03 -28.43 -0.42
CA ALA A 656 -11.39 -28.63 0.02
C ALA A 656 -11.48 -29.54 1.26
N ALA A 657 -10.68 -30.61 1.30
CA ALA A 657 -10.59 -31.53 2.44
C ALA A 657 -10.05 -30.83 3.70
N GLU A 658 -8.98 -30.04 3.58
CA GLU A 658 -8.43 -29.26 4.71
C GLU A 658 -9.40 -28.21 5.26
N LEU A 659 -10.38 -27.78 4.46
CA LEU A 659 -11.43 -26.85 4.86
C LEU A 659 -12.75 -27.55 5.20
N GLY A 660 -12.71 -28.87 5.41
CA GLY A 660 -13.83 -29.64 5.95
C GLY A 660 -14.98 -29.89 4.99
N ARG A 661 -14.76 -29.87 3.67
CA ARG A 661 -15.77 -30.24 2.65
C ARG A 661 -16.44 -31.56 3.02
N LEU A 662 -17.77 -31.61 2.99
CA LEU A 662 -18.54 -32.82 3.22
C LEU A 662 -18.61 -33.70 1.96
N ASP A 663 -18.72 -35.01 2.16
CA ASP A 663 -18.84 -35.97 1.05
C ASP A 663 -20.18 -35.90 0.32
N ALA A 664 -21.24 -35.50 1.03
CA ALA A 664 -22.58 -35.35 0.50
C ALA A 664 -23.25 -34.10 1.09
N PHE A 665 -24.22 -33.57 0.35
CA PHE A 665 -25.08 -32.49 0.83
C PHE A 665 -25.92 -32.97 2.01
N ASN A 666 -25.90 -32.25 3.12
CA ASN A 666 -26.71 -32.62 4.30
C ASN A 666 -28.11 -31.99 4.23
N GLU A 667 -29.07 -32.76 3.71
CA GLU A 667 -30.47 -32.33 3.55
C GLU A 667 -31.17 -32.07 4.90
N THR A 668 -30.78 -32.78 5.96
CA THR A 668 -31.34 -32.60 7.31
C THR A 668 -30.97 -31.23 7.89
N GLU A 669 -29.69 -30.87 7.86
CA GLU A 669 -29.23 -29.56 8.35
C GLU A 669 -29.74 -28.41 7.47
N PHE A 670 -29.85 -28.62 6.16
CA PHE A 670 -30.47 -27.67 5.26
C PHE A 670 -31.95 -27.42 5.60
N THR A 671 -32.71 -28.47 5.90
CA THR A 671 -34.11 -28.35 6.33
C THR A 671 -34.22 -27.65 7.69
N ALA A 672 -33.29 -27.90 8.62
CA ALA A 672 -33.26 -27.23 9.91
C ALA A 672 -32.97 -25.72 9.78
N LEU A 673 -32.13 -25.33 8.83
CA LEU A 673 -31.74 -23.93 8.59
C LEU A 673 -32.93 -23.03 8.23
N SER A 674 -33.95 -23.58 7.57
CA SER A 674 -35.08 -22.81 7.00
C SER A 674 -36.30 -22.70 7.91
N GLN A 675 -36.28 -23.33 9.09
CA GLN A 675 -37.45 -23.36 9.97
C GLN A 675 -37.88 -21.95 10.40
N PRO A 676 -39.16 -21.57 10.27
CA PRO A 676 -39.63 -20.21 10.54
C PRO A 676 -39.37 -19.75 11.98
N VAL A 677 -39.23 -18.43 12.15
CA VAL A 677 -39.26 -17.78 13.48
C VAL A 677 -40.60 -18.12 14.15
N GLY A 678 -40.56 -18.57 15.41
CA GLY A 678 -41.74 -19.02 16.17
C GLY A 678 -42.04 -20.52 16.08
N SER A 679 -41.36 -21.27 15.21
CA SER A 679 -41.40 -22.74 15.27
C SER A 679 -40.72 -23.27 16.55
N ALA A 680 -40.87 -24.57 16.85
CA ALA A 680 -40.26 -25.18 18.05
C ALA A 680 -38.72 -25.13 18.02
N LYS A 681 -38.12 -25.13 16.83
CA LYS A 681 -36.67 -25.01 16.61
C LYS A 681 -36.41 -24.12 15.38
N PRO A 682 -36.52 -22.78 15.52
CA PRO A 682 -36.34 -21.88 14.40
C PRO A 682 -34.93 -21.95 13.82
N GLY A 683 -34.84 -21.86 12.51
CA GLY A 683 -33.61 -21.88 11.76
C GLY A 683 -32.87 -20.55 11.85
N LYS A 684 -31.56 -20.58 11.56
CA LYS A 684 -30.70 -19.39 11.66
C LYS A 684 -31.04 -18.33 10.61
N LEU A 685 -31.41 -18.76 9.40
CA LEU A 685 -31.60 -17.87 8.25
C LEU A 685 -32.84 -16.97 8.42
N PRO A 686 -34.02 -17.48 8.82
CA PRO A 686 -35.20 -16.64 9.04
C PRO A 686 -35.02 -15.54 10.11
N TYR A 687 -34.25 -15.80 11.17
CA TYR A 687 -33.89 -14.77 12.15
C TYR A 687 -33.07 -13.63 11.52
N ALA A 688 -32.06 -13.97 10.70
CA ALA A 688 -31.21 -12.97 10.06
C ALA A 688 -32.01 -12.08 9.10
N VAL A 689 -32.83 -12.69 8.25
CA VAL A 689 -33.67 -11.98 7.27
C VAL A 689 -34.69 -11.11 7.98
N SER A 690 -35.43 -11.65 8.94
CA SER A 690 -36.45 -10.90 9.68
C SER A 690 -35.86 -9.72 10.46
N TYR A 691 -34.70 -9.90 11.10
CA TYR A 691 -34.04 -8.81 11.82
C TYR A 691 -33.57 -7.72 10.88
N ARG A 692 -32.88 -8.08 9.78
CA ARG A 692 -32.39 -7.13 8.79
C ARG A 692 -33.52 -6.30 8.17
N LEU A 693 -34.63 -6.94 7.81
CA LEU A 693 -35.80 -6.26 7.26
C LEU A 693 -36.46 -5.30 8.26
N GLY A 694 -36.36 -5.56 9.57
CA GLY A 694 -36.89 -4.66 10.60
C GLY A 694 -36.00 -3.45 10.91
N LEU A 695 -34.83 -3.32 10.29
CA LEU A 695 -33.97 -2.13 10.39
C LEU A 695 -34.40 -1.00 9.42
N HIS A 696 -35.29 -1.31 8.49
CA HIS A 696 -35.85 -0.42 7.46
C HIS A 696 -37.36 -0.29 7.67
#